data_AF-A0A7M3BZI3-F1
#
_entry.id   AF-A0A7M3BZI3-F1
#
_cell.length_a   1.000
_cell.length_b   1.000
_cell.length_c   1.000
_cell.angle_alpha   90.00
_cell.angle_beta   90.00
_cell.angle_gamma   90.00
#
_symmetry.space_group_name_H-M   'P 1'
#
loop_
_entity.id
_entity.type
_entity.pdbx_description
1 polymer ?
#
loop_
_entity_poly.entity_id
_entity_poly.type
_entity_poly.pdbx_seq_one_letter_code
_entity_poly.pdbx_strand_id
1 'polypeptide(L)'
;MKDDDFRPKLGKIRSGGSKAGKRYANQLRAAVNRAGGKHLRGGRFTGSRTGRGGAAAALLKARDRYAAFRKRRVMVKARIVKLAGKGMDGARAHLRYIQRDGVTREGEPGELYGAEKDRVDGREFVNRADGDRHQFRFIVAPENGIQYDDLKPLTRRLMAQMEEDLGTELDWVAVDHFNTGHPHTHIIVRGKDDRGENLVIAREYISSGIRERAAELVSLDLGPRTDREIEQRLRQEMEQERFTSIDRQLLRMRDDDGSVSPTNRDAFRQTLHQGRLRKLERMGLAEETGPGRWRLNEALEPTLRRTGERGDIIKTMHRELTGRGLVRSAADCVIHDRSSEPAQPVVGYLVARGLADEITDRHYLIVDGVDGTTRYIDIGRGDATEPTPDGCIVRVTPGNTEPRQVDRTVAEIAAANHGRYNIDIHLKHDPSATEGFAETHVRRLEAIRRATGRVEREPDGTWTIAPDHLQRVREYERQRARAVPVTVDKLSSLKLESQVGFDGATWIDRELISDRPEPLQNSGFGREVREAQARRRQWLIAQGLAREEQDRIVYRANMLTVLRQRELIRIAGQISEELGLSYAETRPGDRVQGTLRRSLELASGKYAVIEKSREFTLVPWRPVLERHIGKQVTGVIRGEGISWTIGRERGGPGVS
;
A
#
# COMPACT_ATOMS: atom_id res chain seq x y z
N MET A 1 -53.93 6.54 46.41
CA MET A 1 -52.82 6.80 47.35
C MET A 1 -52.78 5.69 48.38
N LYS A 2 -51.71 4.89 48.34
CA LYS A 2 -51.12 4.22 49.50
C LYS A 2 -49.62 4.47 49.36
N ASP A 3 -49.07 5.28 50.25
CA ASP A 3 -47.64 5.54 50.36
C ASP A 3 -46.96 4.30 50.92
N ASP A 4 -46.10 3.66 50.13
CA ASP A 4 -45.10 2.73 50.66
C ASP A 4 -43.75 3.47 50.70
N ASP A 5 -43.49 4.05 51.87
CA ASP A 5 -42.25 4.74 52.23
C ASP A 5 -41.07 3.76 52.21
N PHE A 6 -40.26 3.81 51.15
CA PHE A 6 -38.99 3.07 51.08
C PHE A 6 -37.93 3.74 51.94
N ARG A 7 -37.62 3.15 53.11
CA ARG A 7 -36.49 3.57 53.97
C ARG A 7 -35.26 2.67 53.75
N PRO A 8 -34.22 3.12 53.03
CA PRO A 8 -32.99 2.36 52.91
C PRO A 8 -32.19 2.40 54.22
N LYS A 9 -31.80 1.22 54.74
CA LYS A 9 -30.85 1.11 55.84
C LYS A 9 -29.42 1.22 55.30
N LEU A 10 -28.71 2.28 55.67
CA LEU A 10 -27.26 2.37 55.45
C LEU A 10 -26.53 1.52 56.49
N GLY A 11 -25.58 0.70 56.04
CA GLY A 11 -24.74 -0.11 56.92
C GLY A 11 -23.85 0.75 57.83
N LYS A 12 -23.46 0.22 59.00
CA LYS A 12 -22.63 0.93 59.98
C LYS A 12 -21.26 1.31 59.39
N ILE A 13 -20.86 2.55 59.62
CA ILE A 13 -19.55 3.09 59.22
C ILE A 13 -18.44 2.21 59.84
N ARG A 14 -17.54 1.70 58.99
CA ARG A 14 -16.40 0.78 59.26
C ARG A 14 -16.66 -0.73 59.31
N SER A 15 -17.80 -1.24 58.84
CA SER A 15 -17.91 -2.69 58.57
C SER A 15 -17.12 -3.09 57.32
N GLY A 16 -15.93 -3.67 57.50
CA GLY A 16 -15.20 -4.36 56.44
C GLY A 16 -15.97 -5.60 55.98
N GLY A 17 -16.66 -5.51 54.84
CA GLY A 17 -17.48 -6.59 54.30
C GLY A 17 -16.64 -7.83 53.96
N SER A 18 -16.99 -8.94 54.62
CA SER A 18 -16.36 -10.25 54.52
C SER A 18 -16.30 -10.82 53.09
N LYS A 19 -15.12 -11.32 52.71
CA LYS A 19 -14.90 -12.20 51.55
C LYS A 19 -15.69 -13.51 51.70
N ALA A 20 -16.96 -13.55 51.29
CA ALA A 20 -17.70 -14.77 50.89
C ALA A 20 -19.19 -14.45 50.64
N GLY A 21 -19.50 -13.75 49.55
CA GLY A 21 -20.86 -13.62 49.04
C GLY A 21 -20.92 -14.17 47.61
N LYS A 22 -21.39 -15.41 47.43
CA LYS A 22 -21.68 -15.97 46.11
C LYS A 22 -22.63 -15.01 45.38
N ARG A 23 -22.12 -14.34 44.33
CA ARG A 23 -22.82 -13.29 43.58
C ARG A 23 -24.17 -13.80 43.06
N TYR A 24 -25.22 -13.01 43.28
CA TYR A 24 -26.59 -13.14 42.76
C TYR A 24 -26.67 -13.66 41.31
N ALA A 25 -25.69 -13.31 40.46
CA ALA A 25 -25.54 -13.82 39.10
C ALA A 25 -25.49 -15.35 38.97
N ASN A 26 -24.92 -16.08 39.95
CA ASN A 26 -24.87 -17.54 39.93
C ASN A 26 -26.17 -18.17 40.41
N GLN A 27 -26.90 -17.52 41.32
CA GLN A 27 -28.27 -17.93 41.68
C GLN A 27 -29.24 -17.72 40.51
N LEU A 28 -29.08 -16.61 39.78
CA LEU A 28 -29.86 -16.32 38.57
C LEU A 28 -29.58 -17.37 37.47
N ARG A 29 -28.31 -17.73 37.24
CA ARG A 29 -27.93 -18.80 36.29
C ARG A 29 -28.47 -20.16 36.70
N ALA A 30 -28.43 -20.51 37.99
CA ALA A 30 -28.98 -21.76 38.50
C ALA A 30 -30.51 -21.82 38.38
N ALA A 31 -31.20 -20.69 38.51
CA ALA A 31 -32.65 -20.59 38.31
C ALA A 31 -33.04 -20.73 36.84
N VAL A 32 -32.30 -20.08 35.92
CA VAL A 32 -32.50 -20.21 34.47
C VAL A 32 -32.24 -21.64 33.97
N ASN A 33 -31.22 -22.31 34.51
CA ASN A 33 -30.93 -23.71 34.15
C ASN A 33 -31.99 -24.68 34.70
N ARG A 34 -32.59 -24.41 35.86
CA ARG A 34 -33.71 -25.20 36.40
C ARG A 34 -35.03 -24.97 35.67
N ALA A 35 -35.20 -23.85 34.98
CA ALA A 35 -36.40 -23.50 34.22
C ALA A 35 -36.43 -24.04 32.77
N GLY A 36 -35.55 -25.00 32.41
CA GLY A 36 -35.63 -25.70 31.13
C GLY A 36 -35.13 -24.91 29.90
N GLY A 37 -34.25 -23.93 30.08
CA GLY A 37 -33.62 -23.20 28.97
C GLY A 37 -32.84 -24.13 28.03
N LYS A 38 -33.38 -24.35 26.83
CA LYS A 38 -32.79 -25.21 25.78
C LYS A 38 -31.36 -24.76 25.44
N HIS A 39 -30.42 -25.71 25.49
CA HIS A 39 -29.12 -25.59 24.84
C HIS A 39 -29.30 -25.44 23.33
N LEU A 40 -29.00 -24.26 22.78
CA LEU A 40 -28.69 -24.13 21.35
C LEU A 40 -27.34 -24.81 21.10
N ARG A 41 -27.38 -26.11 20.76
CA ARG A 41 -26.25 -26.80 20.12
C ARG A 41 -26.02 -26.13 18.77
N GLY A 42 -24.91 -25.40 18.69
CA GLY A 42 -24.48 -24.67 17.50
C GLY A 42 -23.36 -23.70 17.84
N GLY A 43 -22.29 -24.20 18.45
CA GLY A 43 -21.12 -23.40 18.80
C GLY A 43 -20.34 -22.98 17.56
N ARG A 44 -20.79 -21.93 16.87
CA ARG A 44 -19.90 -21.14 16.01
C ARG A 44 -18.82 -20.55 16.91
N PHE A 45 -17.57 -20.94 16.70
CA PHE A 45 -16.40 -20.35 17.37
C PHE A 45 -16.39 -18.83 17.13
N THR A 46 -16.64 -18.04 18.17
CA THR A 46 -16.73 -16.57 18.07
C THR A 46 -15.40 -15.86 18.31
N GLY A 47 -14.38 -16.54 18.84
CA GLY A 47 -13.08 -15.94 19.19
C GLY A 47 -13.12 -14.96 20.39
N SER A 48 -14.31 -14.65 20.90
CA SER A 48 -14.53 -13.76 22.06
C SER A 48 -13.93 -14.25 23.37
N ARG A 49 -13.60 -15.55 23.47
CA ARG A 49 -13.04 -16.19 24.68
C ARG A 49 -11.53 -16.46 24.60
N THR A 50 -10.87 -16.18 23.46
CA THR A 50 -9.44 -16.46 23.25
C THR A 50 -8.54 -15.23 23.30
N GLY A 51 -9.09 -14.02 23.36
CA GLY A 51 -8.32 -12.78 23.41
C GLY A 51 -8.63 -11.89 24.61
N ARG A 52 -7.67 -11.06 25.01
CA ARG A 52 -7.82 -10.02 26.04
C ARG A 52 -8.83 -8.95 25.62
N GLY A 53 -9.52 -8.31 26.56
CA GLY A 53 -10.50 -7.24 26.30
C GLY A 53 -11.93 -7.69 25.93
N GLY A 54 -12.20 -9.00 25.84
CA GLY A 54 -13.54 -9.52 25.47
C GLY A 54 -14.66 -9.11 26.45
N ALA A 55 -14.36 -9.05 27.75
CA ALA A 55 -15.33 -8.63 28.77
C ALA A 55 -15.63 -7.12 28.69
N ALA A 56 -14.60 -6.28 28.51
CA ALA A 56 -14.77 -4.85 28.30
C ALA A 56 -15.60 -4.56 27.04
N ALA A 57 -15.30 -5.24 25.92
CA ALA A 57 -16.08 -5.11 24.68
C ALA A 57 -17.56 -5.50 24.86
N ALA A 58 -17.85 -6.56 25.63
CA ALA A 58 -19.22 -6.96 25.91
C ALA A 58 -19.98 -5.94 26.76
N LEU A 59 -19.32 -5.31 27.73
CA LEU A 59 -19.91 -4.24 28.56
C LEU A 59 -20.17 -2.97 27.76
N LEU A 60 -19.22 -2.57 26.93
CA LEU A 60 -19.32 -1.40 26.05
C LEU A 60 -20.51 -1.55 25.08
N LYS A 61 -20.65 -2.72 24.44
CA LYS A 61 -21.76 -3.04 23.54
C LYS A 61 -23.15 -3.06 24.21
N ALA A 62 -23.21 -3.32 25.52
CA ALA A 62 -24.47 -3.40 26.27
C ALA A 62 -24.99 -2.01 26.72
N ARG A 63 -24.21 -0.94 26.56
CA ARG A 63 -24.60 0.42 26.95
C ARG A 63 -25.51 1.07 25.90
N ASP A 64 -26.30 2.03 26.40
CA ASP A 64 -27.48 2.65 25.78
C ASP A 64 -27.38 2.96 24.28
N ARG A 65 -28.32 2.42 23.49
CA ARG A 65 -28.43 2.59 22.03
C ARG A 65 -28.83 4.02 21.64
N TYR A 66 -29.47 4.77 22.54
CA TYR A 66 -29.91 6.14 22.28
C TYR A 66 -28.81 7.19 22.52
N ALA A 67 -27.73 6.84 23.21
CA ALA A 67 -26.53 7.66 23.35
C ALA A 67 -25.76 7.85 22.03
N ALA A 68 -26.01 7.00 21.02
CA ALA A 68 -25.29 6.99 19.74
C ALA A 68 -25.45 8.28 18.91
N PHE A 69 -26.49 9.09 19.17
CA PHE A 69 -26.68 10.38 18.48
C PHE A 69 -25.95 11.55 19.15
N ARG A 70 -25.74 11.48 20.47
CA ARG A 70 -25.10 12.55 21.26
C ARG A 70 -23.60 12.31 21.51
N LYS A 71 -23.11 11.07 21.40
CA LYS A 71 -21.67 10.76 21.50
C LYS A 71 -20.90 11.30 20.28
N ARG A 72 -19.71 11.85 20.51
CA ARG A 72 -18.75 12.16 19.45
C ARG A 72 -18.35 10.86 18.74
N ARG A 73 -18.10 10.93 17.43
CA ARG A 73 -17.69 9.75 16.66
C ARG A 73 -16.18 9.67 16.57
N VAL A 74 -15.66 8.45 16.51
CA VAL A 74 -14.25 8.20 16.16
C VAL A 74 -14.23 7.12 15.09
N MET A 75 -13.41 7.32 14.07
CA MET A 75 -13.07 6.27 13.12
C MET A 75 -11.85 5.53 13.66
N VAL A 76 -11.95 4.21 13.77
CA VAL A 76 -10.82 3.34 14.10
C VAL A 76 -10.69 2.29 13.02
N LYS A 77 -9.49 2.26 12.43
CA LYS A 77 -9.03 1.32 11.43
C LYS A 77 -7.96 0.45 12.08
N ALA A 78 -8.06 -0.87 11.95
CA ALA A 78 -7.17 -1.81 12.64
C ALA A 78 -6.67 -2.88 11.69
N ARG A 79 -5.38 -3.22 11.77
CA ARG A 79 -4.76 -4.33 11.04
C ARG A 79 -3.72 -5.05 11.87
N ILE A 80 -3.64 -6.36 11.65
CA ILE A 80 -2.60 -7.23 12.20
C ILE A 80 -1.60 -7.51 11.07
N VAL A 81 -0.34 -7.15 11.27
CA VAL A 81 0.74 -7.36 10.30
C VAL A 81 1.67 -8.44 10.82
N LYS A 82 1.85 -9.52 10.05
CA LYS A 82 2.82 -10.58 10.37
C LYS A 82 4.23 -10.10 10.04
N LEU A 83 5.19 -10.36 10.92
CA LEU A 83 6.57 -9.88 10.79
C LEU A 83 7.54 -10.91 10.18
N ALA A 84 7.08 -12.13 9.92
CA ALA A 84 7.89 -13.17 9.29
C ALA A 84 8.35 -12.83 7.86
N GLY A 85 9.52 -13.34 7.46
CA GLY A 85 10.09 -13.14 6.13
C GLY A 85 10.43 -11.68 5.86
N LYS A 86 9.91 -11.09 4.77
CA LYS A 86 10.06 -9.66 4.45
C LYS A 86 9.21 -8.72 5.32
N GLY A 87 8.44 -9.25 6.28
CA GLY A 87 7.52 -8.48 7.12
C GLY A 87 8.23 -7.41 7.97
N MET A 88 9.43 -7.69 8.46
CA MET A 88 10.24 -6.71 9.21
C MET A 88 10.70 -5.53 8.36
N ASP A 89 11.14 -5.78 7.13
CA ASP A 89 11.51 -4.70 6.19
C ASP A 89 10.31 -3.82 5.86
N GLY A 90 9.13 -4.44 5.68
CA GLY A 90 7.87 -3.72 5.50
C GLY A 90 7.46 -2.92 6.74
N ALA A 91 7.74 -3.39 7.95
CA ALA A 91 7.52 -2.63 9.17
C ALA A 91 8.42 -1.38 9.26
N ARG A 92 9.70 -1.52 8.92
CA ARG A 92 10.66 -0.40 8.83
C ARG A 92 10.26 0.62 7.78
N ALA A 93 9.86 0.16 6.60
CA ALA A 93 9.41 1.03 5.51
C ALA A 93 8.16 1.83 5.92
N HIS A 94 7.18 1.15 6.55
CA HIS A 94 5.96 1.80 7.01
C HIS A 94 6.22 2.86 8.10
N LEU A 95 7.07 2.57 9.09
CA LEU A 95 7.44 3.56 10.12
C LEU A 95 8.08 4.82 9.52
N ARG A 96 9.05 4.64 8.61
CA ARG A 96 9.65 5.78 7.90
C ARG A 96 8.63 6.56 7.08
N TYR A 97 7.68 5.86 6.47
CA TYR A 97 6.63 6.50 5.69
C TYR A 97 5.74 7.40 6.56
N ILE A 98 5.19 6.87 7.66
CA ILE A 98 4.25 7.65 8.50
C ILE A 98 4.91 8.84 9.18
N GLN A 99 6.24 8.82 9.36
CA GLN A 99 7.01 9.99 9.82
C GLN A 99 7.22 11.02 8.71
N ARG A 100 7.50 10.56 7.48
CA ARG A 100 7.72 11.44 6.33
C ARG A 100 6.42 12.15 5.89
N ASP A 101 5.33 11.40 5.84
CA ASP A 101 4.03 11.89 5.39
C ASP A 101 3.22 12.49 6.55
N GLY A 102 3.59 12.18 7.79
CA GLY A 102 3.07 12.90 8.93
C GLY A 102 3.51 14.34 8.85
N VAL A 103 2.55 15.25 8.95
CA VAL A 103 2.82 16.68 9.04
C VAL A 103 2.14 17.16 10.30
N THR A 104 2.89 17.85 11.16
CA THR A 104 2.32 18.57 12.30
C THR A 104 1.42 19.69 11.81
N ARG A 105 0.70 20.36 12.72
CA ARG A 105 -0.16 21.48 12.34
C ARG A 105 0.64 22.65 11.74
N GLU A 106 1.92 22.74 12.07
CA GLU A 106 2.87 23.77 11.65
C GLU A 106 3.56 23.47 10.32
N GLY A 107 3.33 22.30 9.72
CA GLY A 107 4.00 21.92 8.47
C GLY A 107 5.28 21.09 8.64
N GLU A 108 5.65 20.75 9.88
CA GLU A 108 6.89 20.01 10.19
C GLU A 108 6.70 18.48 10.02
N PRO A 109 7.78 17.72 9.74
CA PRO A 109 7.72 16.26 9.67
C PRO A 109 7.20 15.62 10.96
N GLY A 110 6.42 14.55 10.83
CA GLY A 110 5.82 13.82 11.93
C GLY A 110 6.86 13.13 12.81
N GLU A 111 6.87 13.49 14.10
CA GLU A 111 7.73 12.84 15.09
C GLU A 111 7.00 11.68 15.78
N LEU A 112 7.71 10.55 15.95
CA LEU A 112 7.18 9.43 16.72
C LEU A 112 7.20 9.77 18.21
N TYR A 113 6.09 9.53 18.89
CA TYR A 113 5.97 9.62 20.34
C TYR A 113 5.50 8.29 20.93
N GLY A 114 5.67 8.13 22.23
CA GLY A 114 5.21 6.97 22.98
C GLY A 114 4.44 7.36 24.24
N ALA A 115 4.26 6.40 25.13
CA ALA A 115 3.53 6.58 26.38
C ALA A 115 4.06 7.78 27.20
N GLU A 116 5.38 7.85 27.41
CA GLU A 116 6.00 8.88 28.26
C GLU A 116 6.82 9.93 27.51
N LYS A 117 7.31 9.60 26.30
CA LYS A 117 8.22 10.46 25.54
C LYS A 117 7.51 11.08 24.35
N ASP A 118 7.72 12.37 24.13
CA ASP A 118 7.23 13.08 22.93
C ASP A 118 8.06 12.79 21.68
N ARG A 119 9.26 12.21 21.87
CA ARG A 119 10.14 11.78 20.78
C ARG A 119 10.73 10.40 21.07
N VAL A 120 10.54 9.48 20.15
CA VAL A 120 11.00 8.08 20.21
C VAL A 120 11.75 7.74 18.93
N ASP A 121 12.87 7.04 19.05
CA ASP A 121 13.60 6.51 17.89
C ASP A 121 12.86 5.30 17.31
N GLY A 122 12.36 5.45 16.08
CA GLY A 122 11.68 4.38 15.36
C GLY A 122 12.58 3.16 15.09
N ARG A 123 13.90 3.33 14.97
CA ARG A 123 14.85 2.23 14.81
C ARG A 123 14.97 1.41 16.09
N GLU A 124 15.02 2.06 17.25
CA GLU A 124 15.02 1.37 18.54
C GLU A 124 13.72 0.56 18.73
N PHE A 125 12.57 1.15 18.41
CA PHE A 125 11.29 0.45 18.47
C PHE A 125 11.26 -0.79 17.57
N VAL A 126 11.72 -0.68 16.32
CA VAL A 126 11.79 -1.84 15.42
C VAL A 126 12.75 -2.90 15.91
N ASN A 127 13.90 -2.51 16.46
CA ASN A 127 14.86 -3.46 17.01
C ASN A 127 14.24 -4.24 18.18
N ARG A 128 13.46 -3.58 19.04
CA ARG A 128 12.71 -4.27 20.10
C ARG A 128 11.66 -5.24 19.54
N ALA A 129 11.04 -4.91 18.42
CA ALA A 129 10.06 -5.76 17.74
C ALA A 129 10.67 -6.94 16.95
N ASP A 130 12.01 -7.09 16.95
CA ASP A 130 12.64 -8.23 16.31
C ASP A 130 12.27 -9.54 17.02
N GLY A 131 11.88 -10.55 16.23
CA GLY A 131 11.34 -11.81 16.73
C GLY A 131 9.85 -11.79 17.13
N ASP A 132 9.16 -10.64 17.09
CA ASP A 132 7.71 -10.60 17.27
C ASP A 132 7.00 -11.35 16.13
N ARG A 133 5.93 -12.08 16.46
CA ARG A 133 5.15 -12.80 15.43
C ARG A 133 4.36 -11.85 14.52
N HIS A 134 3.85 -10.78 15.13
CA HIS A 134 2.99 -9.79 14.48
C HIS A 134 3.11 -8.44 15.20
N GLN A 135 2.53 -7.40 14.59
CA GLN A 135 2.26 -6.12 15.22
C GLN A 135 0.83 -5.69 14.89
N PHE A 136 0.26 -4.82 15.71
CA PHE A 136 -1.01 -4.17 15.45
C PHE A 136 -0.76 -2.76 14.93
N ARG A 137 -1.50 -2.36 13.90
CA ARG A 137 -1.52 -1.00 13.38
C ARG A 137 -2.93 -0.46 13.52
N PHE A 138 -3.04 0.69 14.18
CA PHE A 138 -4.29 1.41 14.33
C PHE A 138 -4.19 2.78 13.67
N ILE A 139 -5.28 3.23 13.08
CA ILE A 139 -5.49 4.63 12.72
C ILE A 139 -6.71 5.10 13.49
N VAL A 140 -6.54 6.14 14.28
CA VAL A 140 -7.58 6.73 15.13
C VAL A 140 -7.83 8.15 14.65
N ALA A 141 -9.01 8.38 14.05
CA ALA A 141 -9.42 9.70 13.58
C ALA A 141 -10.65 10.16 14.37
N PRO A 142 -10.49 11.04 15.36
CA PRO A 142 -11.62 11.62 16.07
C PRO A 142 -12.40 12.53 15.13
N GLU A 143 -13.72 12.49 15.26
CA GLU A 143 -14.55 13.50 14.62
C GLU A 143 -14.24 14.88 15.20
N ASN A 144 -14.13 15.86 14.30
CA ASN A 144 -13.67 17.21 14.65
C ASN A 144 -12.28 17.22 15.28
N GLY A 145 -11.40 16.29 14.88
CA GLY A 145 -9.99 16.27 15.28
C GLY A 145 -9.27 17.60 15.06
N ILE A 146 -9.75 18.44 14.13
CA ILE A 146 -9.25 19.80 13.89
C ILE A 146 -9.43 20.77 15.08
N GLN A 147 -10.31 20.44 16.04
CA GLN A 147 -10.47 21.22 17.27
C GLN A 147 -9.39 20.90 18.32
N TYR A 148 -8.62 19.83 18.12
CA TYR A 148 -7.45 19.55 18.94
C TYR A 148 -6.24 20.30 18.38
N ASP A 149 -5.51 20.97 19.27
CA ASP A 149 -4.20 21.51 18.94
C ASP A 149 -3.16 20.40 18.82
N ASP A 150 -3.29 19.36 19.66
CA ASP A 150 -2.46 18.16 19.67
C ASP A 150 -3.31 16.92 19.96
N LEU A 151 -3.04 15.82 19.26
CA LEU A 151 -3.71 14.52 19.45
C LEU A 151 -2.95 13.62 20.45
N LYS A 152 -1.70 13.91 20.80
CA LYS A 152 -0.91 13.13 21.77
C LYS A 152 -1.63 12.87 23.10
N PRO A 153 -2.29 13.86 23.74
CA PRO A 153 -2.98 13.62 25.02
C PRO A 153 -4.15 12.64 24.87
N LEU A 154 -4.93 12.76 23.79
CA LEU A 154 -6.04 11.86 23.48
C LEU A 154 -5.52 10.43 23.26
N THR A 155 -4.47 10.27 22.46
CA THR A 155 -3.86 8.98 22.13
C THR A 155 -3.29 8.31 23.37
N ARG A 156 -2.54 9.03 24.23
CA ARG A 156 -2.00 8.47 25.48
C ARG A 156 -3.10 7.95 26.40
N ARG A 157 -4.18 8.73 26.57
CA ARG A 157 -5.35 8.31 27.37
C ARG A 157 -6.05 7.09 26.75
N LEU A 158 -6.16 7.02 25.42
CA LEU A 158 -6.72 5.86 24.74
C LEU A 158 -5.86 4.61 24.97
N MET A 159 -4.53 4.73 24.84
CA MET A 159 -3.61 3.61 25.04
C MET A 159 -3.60 3.13 26.49
N ALA A 160 -3.61 4.03 27.47
CA ALA A 160 -3.77 3.67 28.88
C ALA A 160 -5.09 2.96 29.17
N GLN A 161 -6.20 3.41 28.56
CA GLN A 161 -7.49 2.74 28.69
C GLN A 161 -7.48 1.34 28.04
N MET A 162 -6.74 1.17 26.94
CA MET A 162 -6.53 -0.13 26.30
C MET A 162 -5.71 -1.07 27.20
N GLU A 163 -4.65 -0.59 27.84
CA GLU A 163 -3.85 -1.37 28.80
C GLU A 163 -4.73 -1.89 29.96
N GLU A 164 -5.60 -1.04 30.50
CA GLU A 164 -6.56 -1.42 31.53
C GLU A 164 -7.56 -2.47 31.03
N ASP A 165 -8.16 -2.25 29.86
CA ASP A 165 -9.15 -3.17 29.27
C ASP A 165 -8.55 -4.54 28.91
N LEU A 166 -7.28 -4.56 28.49
CA LEU A 166 -6.56 -5.78 28.11
C LEU A 166 -5.91 -6.47 29.31
N GLY A 167 -5.63 -5.74 30.38
CA GLY A 167 -4.94 -6.24 31.58
C GLY A 167 -3.47 -6.59 31.31
N THR A 168 -2.78 -5.78 30.50
CA THR A 168 -1.36 -5.91 30.17
C THR A 168 -0.83 -4.59 29.64
N GLU A 169 0.45 -4.29 29.87
CA GLU A 169 1.13 -3.13 29.29
C GLU A 169 1.34 -3.30 27.78
N LEU A 170 1.37 -2.18 27.05
CA LEU A 170 1.55 -2.16 25.61
C LEU A 170 2.82 -1.37 25.24
N ASP A 171 3.73 -1.99 24.47
CA ASP A 171 4.84 -1.26 23.82
C ASP A 171 4.35 -0.71 22.48
N TRP A 172 4.24 0.61 22.38
CA TRP A 172 3.69 1.30 21.22
C TRP A 172 4.40 2.61 20.88
N VAL A 173 4.32 2.98 19.61
CA VAL A 173 4.68 4.30 19.10
C VAL A 173 3.56 4.86 18.25
N ALA A 174 3.44 6.18 18.20
CA ALA A 174 2.44 6.86 17.40
C ALA A 174 2.98 8.11 16.69
N VAL A 175 2.28 8.56 15.65
CA VAL A 175 2.52 9.82 14.95
C VAL A 175 1.19 10.42 14.53
N ASP A 176 1.06 11.74 14.69
CA ASP A 176 -0.15 12.48 14.36
C ASP A 176 -0.01 13.14 12.99
N HIS A 177 -1.09 13.07 12.20
CA HIS A 177 -1.15 13.57 10.83
C HIS A 177 -2.24 14.64 10.74
N PHE A 178 -1.84 15.89 10.43
CA PHE A 178 -2.75 17.03 10.22
C PHE A 178 -2.85 17.48 8.76
N ASN A 179 -2.09 16.86 7.85
CA ASN A 179 -2.06 17.14 6.41
C ASN A 179 -3.26 16.61 5.62
N THR A 180 -4.02 15.68 6.21
CA THR A 180 -5.28 15.22 5.63
C THR A 180 -6.41 16.10 6.16
N GLY A 181 -7.49 16.31 5.41
CA GLY A 181 -8.62 17.14 5.84
C GLY A 181 -9.30 16.69 7.16
N HIS A 182 -8.83 15.60 7.77
CA HIS A 182 -9.26 15.04 9.05
C HIS A 182 -8.04 14.59 9.87
N PRO A 183 -7.63 15.35 10.91
CA PRO A 183 -6.52 14.96 11.76
C PRO A 183 -6.72 13.57 12.36
N HIS A 184 -5.65 12.76 12.35
CA HIS A 184 -5.68 11.39 12.82
C HIS A 184 -4.31 10.93 13.33
N THR A 185 -4.32 9.90 14.17
CA THR A 185 -3.11 9.31 14.75
C THR A 185 -2.89 7.91 14.20
N HIS A 186 -1.68 7.65 13.71
CA HIS A 186 -1.18 6.30 13.47
C HIS A 186 -0.58 5.76 14.75
N ILE A 187 -1.00 4.56 15.19
CA ILE A 187 -0.48 3.89 16.37
C ILE A 187 0.00 2.49 15.97
N ILE A 188 1.24 2.17 16.30
CA ILE A 188 1.84 0.85 16.09
C ILE A 188 2.10 0.23 17.45
N VAL A 189 1.47 -0.92 17.70
CA VAL A 189 1.59 -1.68 18.95
C VAL A 189 2.28 -3.01 18.65
N ARG A 190 3.27 -3.36 19.45
CA ARG A 190 3.95 -4.66 19.34
C ARG A 190 2.99 -5.83 19.56
N GLY A 191 3.33 -6.98 18.99
CA GLY A 191 2.55 -8.21 19.15
C GLY A 191 2.88 -8.99 20.42
N LYS A 192 3.47 -8.34 21.42
CA LYS A 192 3.93 -8.91 22.68
C LYS A 192 3.22 -8.26 23.86
N ASP A 193 2.93 -9.05 24.88
CA ASP A 193 2.41 -8.56 26.16
C ASP A 193 3.56 -8.28 27.14
N ASP A 194 3.21 -7.74 28.32
CA ASP A 194 4.12 -7.43 29.44
C ASP A 194 4.95 -8.64 29.94
N ARG A 195 4.56 -9.86 29.59
CA ARG A 195 5.29 -11.10 29.94
C ARG A 195 6.16 -11.61 28.80
N GLY A 196 6.22 -10.89 27.68
CA GLY A 196 6.92 -11.33 26.48
C GLY A 196 6.21 -12.44 25.71
N GLU A 197 4.93 -12.71 25.99
CA GLU A 197 4.11 -13.68 25.25
C GLU A 197 3.36 -13.01 24.09
N ASN A 198 2.83 -13.80 23.16
CA ASN A 198 2.09 -13.25 22.02
C ASN A 198 0.80 -12.54 22.49
N LEU A 199 0.69 -11.24 22.23
CA LEU A 199 -0.51 -10.46 22.48
C LEU A 199 -1.65 -10.86 21.53
N VAL A 200 -2.74 -11.37 22.10
CA VAL A 200 -3.98 -11.70 21.38
C VAL A 200 -5.12 -10.83 21.92
N ILE A 201 -5.60 -9.91 21.07
CA ILE A 201 -6.71 -9.01 21.39
C ILE A 201 -8.02 -9.63 20.89
N ALA A 202 -9.07 -9.59 21.72
CA ALA A 202 -10.40 -10.09 21.36
C ALA A 202 -10.96 -9.39 20.11
N ARG A 203 -11.60 -10.16 19.23
CA ARG A 203 -12.16 -9.66 17.97
C ARG A 203 -13.15 -8.52 18.20
N GLU A 204 -14.00 -8.62 19.23
CA GLU A 204 -14.99 -7.60 19.58
C GLU A 204 -14.34 -6.32 20.08
N TYR A 205 -13.20 -6.42 20.77
CA TYR A 205 -12.47 -5.25 21.23
C TYR A 205 -11.85 -4.50 20.04
N ILE A 206 -11.27 -5.23 19.08
CA ILE A 206 -10.76 -4.64 17.83
C ILE A 206 -11.89 -4.02 16.99
N SER A 207 -13.03 -4.70 16.86
CA SER A 207 -14.08 -4.31 15.91
C SER A 207 -14.93 -3.13 16.40
N SER A 208 -15.13 -2.99 17.71
CA SER A 208 -15.87 -1.86 18.29
C SER A 208 -15.29 -1.30 19.59
N GLY A 209 -14.69 -2.11 20.47
CA GLY A 209 -14.21 -1.68 21.78
C GLY A 209 -13.30 -0.44 21.75
N ILE A 210 -12.23 -0.46 20.95
CA ILE A 210 -11.30 0.67 20.81
C ILE A 210 -12.03 1.95 20.36
N ARG A 211 -12.95 1.81 19.39
CA ARG A 211 -13.75 2.93 18.87
C ARG A 211 -14.64 3.53 19.96
N GLU A 212 -15.26 2.69 20.77
CA GLU A 212 -16.14 3.12 21.84
C GLU A 212 -15.36 3.84 22.95
N ARG A 213 -14.16 3.36 23.31
CA ARG A 213 -13.27 4.05 24.26
C ARG A 213 -12.81 5.41 23.73
N ALA A 214 -12.36 5.47 22.49
CA ALA A 214 -11.94 6.73 21.88
C ALA A 214 -13.11 7.73 21.82
N ALA A 215 -14.32 7.28 21.48
CA ALA A 215 -15.51 8.13 21.46
C ALA A 215 -15.89 8.67 22.84
N GLU A 216 -15.70 7.89 23.91
CA GLU A 216 -15.89 8.35 25.29
C GLU A 216 -14.89 9.47 25.63
N LEU A 217 -13.62 9.30 25.30
CA LEU A 217 -12.57 10.31 25.54
C LEU A 217 -12.84 11.60 24.76
N VAL A 218 -13.15 11.52 23.47
CA VAL A 218 -13.46 12.70 22.65
C VAL A 218 -14.72 13.41 23.14
N SER A 219 -15.71 12.66 23.64
CA SER A 219 -16.92 13.27 24.23
C SER A 219 -16.63 13.97 25.56
N LEU A 220 -15.61 13.54 26.31
CA LEU A 220 -15.15 14.25 27.52
C LEU A 220 -14.43 15.55 27.15
N ASP A 221 -13.62 15.54 26.09
CA ASP A 221 -12.81 16.69 25.70
C ASP A 221 -13.64 17.78 24.99
N LEU A 222 -14.49 17.38 24.04
CA LEU A 222 -15.24 18.30 23.17
C LEU A 222 -16.73 18.40 23.52
N GLY A 223 -17.16 17.73 24.59
CA GLY A 223 -18.56 17.59 24.95
C GLY A 223 -19.37 16.70 23.99
N PRO A 224 -20.63 16.38 24.35
CA PRO A 224 -21.55 15.71 23.43
C PRO A 224 -21.86 16.59 22.23
N ARG A 225 -22.24 15.97 21.12
CA ARG A 225 -22.74 16.69 19.94
C ARG A 225 -24.02 17.44 20.28
N THR A 226 -24.06 18.71 19.91
CA THR A 226 -25.27 19.53 19.95
C THR A 226 -26.19 19.19 18.76
N ASP A 227 -27.49 19.44 18.92
CA ASP A 227 -28.46 19.23 17.83
C ASP A 227 -28.10 20.10 16.62
N ARG A 228 -27.64 21.34 16.83
CA ARG A 228 -27.17 22.23 15.78
C ARG A 228 -25.98 21.66 14.99
N GLU A 229 -24.98 21.07 15.64
CA GLU A 229 -23.86 20.41 14.95
C GLU A 229 -24.32 19.19 14.14
N ILE A 230 -25.32 18.46 14.63
CA ILE A 230 -25.90 17.31 13.92
C ILE A 230 -26.64 17.80 12.67
N GLU A 231 -27.49 18.82 12.80
CA GLU A 231 -28.24 19.39 11.69
C GLU A 231 -27.33 19.99 10.62
N GLN A 232 -26.32 20.77 11.01
CA GLN A 232 -25.39 21.39 10.07
C GLN A 232 -24.59 20.35 9.29
N ARG A 233 -24.14 19.27 9.93
CA ARG A 233 -23.48 18.14 9.24
C ARG A 233 -24.42 17.48 8.24
N LEU A 234 -25.66 17.18 8.62
CA LEU A 234 -26.61 16.52 7.74
C LEU A 234 -26.95 17.41 6.52
N ARG A 235 -27.08 18.72 6.71
CA ARG A 235 -27.24 19.68 5.60
C ARG A 235 -26.03 19.65 4.65
N GLN A 236 -24.81 19.54 5.18
CA GLN A 236 -23.61 19.40 4.34
C GLN A 236 -23.57 18.07 3.58
N GLU A 237 -23.98 16.96 4.20
CA GLU A 237 -24.02 15.64 3.55
C GLU A 237 -24.98 15.62 2.36
N MET A 238 -26.06 16.40 2.39
CA MET A 238 -27.08 16.46 1.34
C MET A 238 -26.50 16.71 -0.06
N GLU A 239 -25.55 17.64 -0.20
CA GLU A 239 -24.97 18.04 -1.49
C GLU A 239 -23.71 17.24 -1.90
N GLN A 240 -23.18 16.38 -1.01
CA GLN A 240 -21.90 15.71 -1.27
C GLN A 240 -22.00 14.61 -2.34
N GLU A 241 -21.06 14.57 -3.27
CA GLU A 241 -20.96 13.51 -4.29
C GLU A 241 -20.20 12.28 -3.78
N ARG A 242 -20.59 11.80 -2.60
CA ARG A 242 -20.02 10.61 -1.95
C ARG A 242 -21.10 9.86 -1.17
N PHE A 243 -20.80 8.64 -0.73
CA PHE A 243 -21.72 7.87 0.10
C PHE A 243 -21.80 8.42 1.53
N THR A 244 -22.99 8.83 1.94
CA THR A 244 -23.23 9.58 3.19
C THR A 244 -24.04 8.77 4.22
N SER A 245 -24.33 9.38 5.38
CA SER A 245 -25.22 8.77 6.36
C SER A 245 -26.68 8.77 5.91
N ILE A 246 -27.10 9.76 5.13
CA ILE A 246 -28.45 9.87 4.56
C ILE A 246 -28.69 8.71 3.57
N ASP A 247 -27.72 8.40 2.70
CA ASP A 247 -27.83 7.29 1.74
C ASP A 247 -27.98 5.94 2.44
N ARG A 248 -27.23 5.72 3.53
CA ARG A 248 -27.35 4.51 4.35
C ARG A 248 -28.72 4.40 5.06
N GLN A 249 -29.40 5.51 5.31
CA GLN A 249 -30.76 5.50 5.83
C GLN A 249 -31.76 5.19 4.72
N LEU A 250 -31.64 5.82 3.55
CA LEU A 250 -32.48 5.53 2.38
C LEU A 250 -32.40 4.05 1.99
N LEU A 251 -31.19 3.47 1.91
CA LEU A 251 -31.02 2.04 1.61
C LEU A 251 -31.65 1.11 2.66
N ARG A 252 -31.78 1.55 3.91
CA ARG A 252 -32.49 0.80 4.97
C ARG A 252 -34.00 0.91 4.89
N MET A 253 -34.51 1.96 4.25
CA MET A 253 -35.94 2.17 3.99
C MET A 253 -36.42 1.54 2.68
N ARG A 254 -35.48 0.99 1.89
CA ARG A 254 -35.75 0.42 0.57
C ARG A 254 -36.65 -0.80 0.70
N ASP A 255 -37.76 -0.79 -0.04
CA ASP A 255 -38.64 -1.93 -0.21
C ASP A 255 -38.04 -2.99 -1.15
N ASP A 256 -38.70 -4.14 -1.27
CA ASP A 256 -38.24 -5.24 -2.12
C ASP A 256 -38.22 -4.87 -3.62
N ASP A 257 -39.01 -3.87 -4.02
CA ASP A 257 -39.07 -3.32 -5.39
C ASP A 257 -37.96 -2.27 -5.64
N GLY A 258 -37.04 -2.09 -4.71
CA GLY A 258 -35.94 -1.14 -4.82
C GLY A 258 -36.33 0.33 -4.63
N SER A 259 -37.53 0.59 -4.13
CA SER A 259 -38.11 1.93 -3.97
C SER A 259 -38.09 2.40 -2.51
N VAL A 260 -38.10 3.71 -2.32
CA VAL A 260 -38.15 4.37 -1.01
C VAL A 260 -39.23 5.44 -1.02
N SER A 261 -40.03 5.46 0.03
CA SER A 261 -41.01 6.51 0.30
C SER A 261 -40.73 7.11 1.68
N PRO A 262 -39.71 7.98 1.81
CA PRO A 262 -39.39 8.59 3.09
C PRO A 262 -40.55 9.49 3.51
N THR A 263 -41.39 8.97 4.41
CA THR A 263 -42.41 9.74 5.13
C THR A 263 -41.94 9.89 6.57
N ASN A 264 -41.44 11.07 6.90
CA ASN A 264 -40.96 11.38 8.24
C ASN A 264 -41.89 12.37 8.93
N ARG A 265 -42.27 12.10 10.19
CA ARG A 265 -43.01 13.06 11.03
C ARG A 265 -42.16 14.29 11.36
N ASP A 266 -40.84 14.16 11.26
CA ASP A 266 -39.87 15.24 11.43
C ASP A 266 -39.64 15.98 10.09
N ALA A 267 -40.10 17.24 10.03
CA ALA A 267 -40.00 18.10 8.86
C ALA A 267 -38.54 18.35 8.40
N PHE A 268 -37.60 18.39 9.33
CA PHE A 268 -36.18 18.58 9.01
C PHE A 268 -35.62 17.35 8.29
N ARG A 269 -35.89 16.15 8.81
CA ARG A 269 -35.47 14.90 8.16
C ARG A 269 -36.16 14.69 6.82
N GLN A 270 -37.42 15.07 6.71
CA GLN A 270 -38.14 15.03 5.43
C GLN A 270 -37.43 15.90 4.38
N THR A 271 -37.04 17.12 4.76
CA THR A 271 -36.30 18.06 3.90
C THR A 271 -34.95 17.48 3.47
N LEU A 272 -34.20 16.87 4.40
CA LEU A 272 -32.91 16.25 4.09
C LEU A 272 -33.03 15.07 3.12
N HIS A 273 -34.00 14.17 3.32
CA HIS A 273 -34.20 13.04 2.43
C HIS A 273 -34.64 13.49 1.04
N GLN A 274 -35.56 14.44 0.95
CA GLN A 274 -36.01 14.98 -0.35
C GLN A 274 -34.87 15.70 -1.08
N GLY A 275 -34.14 16.59 -0.40
CA GLY A 275 -32.99 17.28 -1.00
C GLY A 275 -31.91 16.30 -1.46
N ARG A 276 -31.63 15.27 -0.65
CA ARG A 276 -30.68 14.21 -1.03
C ARG A 276 -31.15 13.40 -2.23
N LEU A 277 -32.42 12.99 -2.27
CA LEU A 277 -32.99 12.25 -3.40
C LEU A 277 -32.96 13.06 -4.70
N ARG A 278 -33.24 14.38 -4.64
CA ARG A 278 -33.07 15.30 -5.78
C ARG A 278 -31.61 15.43 -6.23
N LYS A 279 -30.64 15.39 -5.30
CA LYS A 279 -29.21 15.31 -5.68
C LYS A 279 -28.89 13.99 -6.37
N LEU A 280 -29.36 12.86 -5.84
CA LEU A 280 -29.16 11.54 -6.43
C LEU A 280 -29.81 11.42 -7.81
N GLU A 281 -30.98 12.04 -8.01
CA GLU A 281 -31.67 12.13 -9.31
C GLU A 281 -30.82 12.86 -10.35
N ARG A 282 -30.26 14.03 -10.01
CA ARG A 282 -29.31 14.75 -10.89
C ARG A 282 -28.06 13.92 -11.24
N MET A 283 -27.72 12.92 -10.44
CA MET A 283 -26.61 12.00 -10.67
C MET A 283 -27.04 10.70 -11.37
N GLY A 284 -28.32 10.53 -11.71
CA GLY A 284 -28.86 9.30 -12.31
C GLY A 284 -28.91 8.10 -11.36
N LEU A 285 -28.87 8.34 -10.04
CA LEU A 285 -28.84 7.32 -8.99
C LEU A 285 -30.18 7.13 -8.28
N ALA A 286 -31.15 8.00 -8.53
CA ALA A 286 -32.52 7.88 -8.06
C ALA A 286 -33.50 8.41 -9.12
N GLU A 287 -34.73 7.93 -9.11
CA GLU A 287 -35.80 8.37 -10.02
C GLU A 287 -37.11 8.49 -9.26
N GLU A 288 -37.85 9.59 -9.43
CA GLU A 288 -39.18 9.73 -8.83
C GLU A 288 -40.23 8.99 -9.68
N THR A 289 -40.72 7.86 -9.17
CA THR A 289 -41.71 7.01 -9.86
C THR A 289 -43.16 7.44 -9.60
N GLY A 290 -43.37 8.31 -8.61
CA GLY A 290 -44.65 8.89 -8.22
C GLY A 290 -44.45 9.85 -7.05
N PRO A 291 -45.46 10.63 -6.65
CA PRO A 291 -45.31 11.67 -5.62
C PRO A 291 -44.69 11.12 -4.33
N GLY A 292 -43.44 11.50 -4.04
CA GLY A 292 -42.73 11.06 -2.85
C GLY A 292 -42.25 9.60 -2.84
N ARG A 293 -42.40 8.87 -3.95
CA ARG A 293 -41.90 7.49 -4.13
C ARG A 293 -40.76 7.44 -5.14
N TRP A 294 -39.60 7.01 -4.68
CA TRP A 294 -38.35 7.07 -5.44
C TRP A 294 -37.77 5.69 -5.65
N ARG A 295 -37.38 5.34 -6.87
CA ARG A 295 -36.59 4.14 -7.16
C ARG A 295 -35.10 4.47 -7.01
N LEU A 296 -34.37 3.67 -6.24
CA LEU A 296 -32.92 3.82 -6.09
C LEU A 296 -32.19 2.91 -7.07
N ASN A 297 -31.12 3.40 -7.68
CA ASN A 297 -30.25 2.59 -8.53
C ASN A 297 -29.58 1.47 -7.70
N GLU A 298 -29.52 0.24 -8.22
CA GLU A 298 -28.90 -0.90 -7.53
C GLU A 298 -27.40 -0.68 -7.25
N ALA A 299 -26.72 0.06 -8.12
CA ALA A 299 -25.31 0.43 -8.00
C ALA A 299 -25.10 1.77 -7.25
N LEU A 300 -26.11 2.31 -6.56
CA LEU A 300 -26.02 3.60 -5.84
C LEU A 300 -24.82 3.66 -4.89
N GLU A 301 -24.67 2.67 -4.00
CA GLU A 301 -23.57 2.67 -3.03
C GLU A 301 -22.19 2.52 -3.72
N PRO A 302 -21.97 1.53 -4.62
CA PRO A 302 -20.73 1.42 -5.38
C PRO A 302 -20.36 2.69 -6.15
N THR A 303 -21.32 3.33 -6.82
CA THR A 303 -21.09 4.53 -7.62
C THR A 303 -20.72 5.72 -6.73
N LEU A 304 -21.48 6.00 -5.66
CA LEU A 304 -21.16 7.10 -4.75
C LEU A 304 -19.83 6.91 -4.02
N ARG A 305 -19.44 5.67 -3.69
CA ARG A 305 -18.12 5.39 -3.11
C ARG A 305 -17.01 5.69 -4.11
N ARG A 306 -17.15 5.25 -5.35
CA ARG A 306 -16.18 5.50 -6.44
C ARG A 306 -16.06 6.99 -6.74
N THR A 307 -17.18 7.72 -6.82
CA THR A 307 -17.18 9.17 -7.04
C THR A 307 -16.49 9.91 -5.90
N GLY A 308 -16.77 9.52 -4.65
CA GLY A 308 -16.09 10.08 -3.48
C GLY A 308 -14.58 9.86 -3.52
N GLU A 309 -14.15 8.61 -3.75
CA GLU A 309 -12.74 8.25 -3.89
C GLU A 309 -12.05 9.02 -5.02
N ARG A 310 -12.70 9.14 -6.18
CA ARG A 310 -12.21 9.94 -7.31
C ARG A 310 -11.99 11.40 -6.90
N GLY A 311 -12.94 11.99 -6.17
CA GLY A 311 -12.83 13.35 -5.67
C GLY A 311 -11.66 13.55 -4.70
N ASP A 312 -11.38 12.56 -3.84
CA ASP A 312 -10.27 12.58 -2.90
C ASP A 312 -8.91 12.42 -3.61
N ILE A 313 -8.84 11.60 -4.66
CA ILE A 313 -7.65 11.48 -5.52
C ILE A 313 -7.37 12.81 -6.23
N ILE A 314 -8.37 13.46 -6.82
CA ILE A 314 -8.18 14.76 -7.51
C ILE A 314 -7.63 15.82 -6.55
N LYS A 315 -8.18 15.89 -5.32
CA LYS A 315 -7.67 16.80 -4.28
C LYS A 315 -6.21 16.50 -3.94
N THR A 316 -5.87 15.22 -3.84
CA THR A 316 -4.49 14.77 -3.59
C THR A 316 -3.57 15.22 -4.73
N MET A 317 -3.95 14.97 -5.99
CA MET A 317 -3.17 15.40 -7.16
C MET A 317 -2.94 16.92 -7.16
N HIS A 318 -3.98 17.72 -6.95
CA HIS A 318 -3.85 19.19 -6.90
C HIS A 318 -2.92 19.64 -5.78
N ARG A 319 -3.02 19.03 -4.59
CA ARG A 319 -2.14 19.36 -3.46
C ARG A 319 -0.68 19.06 -3.78
N GLU A 320 -0.38 17.87 -4.29
CA GLU A 320 1.00 17.47 -4.60
C GLU A 320 1.61 18.29 -5.74
N LEU A 321 0.82 18.62 -6.77
CA LEU A 321 1.25 19.48 -7.88
C LEU A 321 1.52 20.91 -7.40
N THR A 322 0.58 21.50 -6.64
CA THR A 322 0.73 22.86 -6.09
C THR A 322 1.92 22.95 -5.14
N GLY A 323 2.10 21.94 -4.27
CA GLY A 323 3.25 21.86 -3.36
C GLY A 323 4.61 21.83 -4.06
N ARG A 324 4.65 21.47 -5.35
CA ARG A 324 5.86 21.51 -6.18
C ARG A 324 5.94 22.70 -7.14
N GLY A 325 4.99 23.62 -7.06
CA GLY A 325 4.90 24.73 -8.00
C GLY A 325 4.60 24.29 -9.44
N LEU A 326 4.09 23.07 -9.65
CA LEU A 326 3.74 22.55 -10.96
C LEU A 326 2.33 23.00 -11.32
N VAL A 327 2.23 23.96 -12.23
CA VAL A 327 0.93 24.38 -12.80
C VAL A 327 0.59 23.43 -13.94
N ARG A 328 -0.47 22.63 -13.75
CA ARG A 328 -1.03 21.72 -14.75
C ARG A 328 -2.53 21.96 -14.87
N SER A 329 -3.08 21.77 -16.08
CA SER A 329 -4.53 21.90 -16.28
C SER A 329 -5.25 20.75 -15.58
N ALA A 330 -6.42 21.03 -15.00
CA ALA A 330 -7.29 19.99 -14.45
C ALA A 330 -7.77 19.01 -15.55
N ALA A 331 -7.85 19.45 -16.80
CA ALA A 331 -8.18 18.60 -17.95
C ALA A 331 -7.08 17.57 -18.27
N ASP A 332 -5.83 17.87 -17.89
CA ASP A 332 -4.67 17.02 -18.13
C ASP A 332 -4.40 16.05 -16.96
N CYS A 333 -5.29 16.02 -15.96
CA CYS A 333 -5.19 15.13 -14.80
C CYS A 333 -6.04 13.87 -15.01
N VAL A 334 -5.38 12.72 -15.12
CA VAL A 334 -6.04 11.44 -15.36
C VAL A 334 -5.83 10.48 -14.18
N ILE A 335 -6.91 9.85 -13.73
CA ILE A 335 -6.84 8.77 -12.74
C ILE A 335 -6.81 7.46 -13.52
N HIS A 336 -5.74 6.71 -13.33
CA HIS A 336 -5.56 5.42 -13.98
C HIS A 336 -6.49 4.38 -13.34
N ASP A 337 -7.67 4.18 -13.92
CA ASP A 337 -8.63 3.19 -13.43
C ASP A 337 -8.24 1.78 -13.93
N ARG A 338 -8.44 0.80 -13.05
CA ARG A 338 -8.10 -0.62 -13.19
C ARG A 338 -9.00 -1.38 -14.17
N SER A 339 -9.93 -0.72 -14.84
CA SER A 339 -11.09 -1.38 -15.46
C SER A 339 -11.27 -1.11 -16.96
N SER A 340 -10.43 -0.29 -17.59
CA SER A 340 -10.59 0.02 -19.02
C SER A 340 -9.23 0.17 -19.70
N GLU A 341 -8.97 -0.79 -20.59
CA GLU A 341 -7.87 -0.87 -21.58
C GLU A 341 -6.47 -1.24 -21.07
N PRO A 342 -5.70 -2.02 -21.86
CA PRO A 342 -4.28 -2.20 -21.61
C PRO A 342 -3.60 -0.86 -21.87
N ALA A 343 -3.45 -0.07 -20.82
CA ALA A 343 -2.81 1.22 -20.98
C ALA A 343 -1.38 1.06 -21.49
N GLN A 344 -0.99 1.97 -22.38
CA GLN A 344 0.37 2.06 -22.84
C GLN A 344 1.29 2.40 -21.66
N PRO A 345 2.56 1.99 -21.68
CA PRO A 345 3.53 2.41 -20.68
C PRO A 345 3.59 3.93 -20.60
N VAL A 346 3.58 4.46 -19.39
CA VAL A 346 3.69 5.91 -19.14
C VAL A 346 5.12 6.23 -18.78
N VAL A 347 5.78 7.10 -19.55
CA VAL A 347 7.08 7.67 -19.17
C VAL A 347 6.88 9.08 -18.67
N GLY A 348 7.49 9.41 -17.54
CA GLY A 348 7.34 10.74 -16.97
C GLY A 348 8.14 11.01 -15.71
N TYR A 349 8.01 12.24 -15.25
CA TYR A 349 8.58 12.73 -14.01
C TYR A 349 7.74 12.29 -12.81
N LEU A 350 8.37 11.67 -11.81
CA LEU A 350 7.69 11.30 -10.58
C LEU A 350 7.46 12.54 -9.70
N VAL A 351 6.22 13.01 -9.69
CA VAL A 351 5.75 14.11 -8.83
C VAL A 351 5.70 13.62 -7.39
N ALA A 352 4.99 12.53 -7.10
CA ALA A 352 4.87 12.06 -5.72
C ALA A 352 4.61 10.55 -5.65
N ARG A 353 5.03 9.94 -4.54
CA ARG A 353 4.61 8.60 -4.13
C ARG A 353 3.96 8.70 -2.76
N GLY A 354 2.72 8.22 -2.64
CA GLY A 354 1.97 8.24 -1.37
C GLY A 354 1.23 6.93 -1.10
N LEU A 355 0.47 6.90 0.00
CA LEU A 355 -0.41 5.81 0.38
C LEU A 355 -1.84 6.07 -0.12
N ALA A 356 -2.36 5.15 -0.94
CA ALA A 356 -3.76 5.13 -1.35
C ALA A 356 -4.64 4.50 -0.26
N ASP A 357 -4.08 3.53 0.48
CA ASP A 357 -4.68 2.97 1.68
C ASP A 357 -3.58 2.58 2.66
N GLU A 358 -3.44 3.39 3.70
CA GLU A 358 -2.43 3.25 4.74
C GLU A 358 -2.52 1.93 5.51
N ILE A 359 -3.73 1.40 5.69
CA ILE A 359 -3.90 0.12 6.37
C ILE A 359 -3.37 -1.00 5.50
N THR A 360 -3.77 -1.00 4.22
CA THR A 360 -3.39 -2.08 3.32
C THR A 360 -2.00 -1.99 2.75
N ASP A 361 -1.28 -0.93 3.14
CA ASP A 361 0.04 -0.58 2.63
C ASP A 361 -0.01 -0.53 1.09
N ARG A 362 -1.09 0.08 0.58
CA ARG A 362 -1.28 0.29 -0.85
C ARG A 362 -0.81 1.67 -1.22
N HIS A 363 0.03 1.74 -2.23
CA HIS A 363 0.67 2.98 -2.65
C HIS A 363 0.12 3.46 -3.99
N TYR A 364 0.32 4.74 -4.26
CA TYR A 364 0.12 5.35 -5.56
C TYR A 364 1.37 6.11 -6.01
N LEU A 365 1.44 6.41 -7.31
CA LEU A 365 2.35 7.39 -7.89
C LEU A 365 1.54 8.49 -8.58
N ILE A 366 2.03 9.72 -8.52
CA ILE A 366 1.63 10.81 -9.40
C ILE A 366 2.78 11.04 -10.38
N VAL A 367 2.54 10.77 -11.66
CA VAL A 367 3.55 10.88 -12.72
C VAL A 367 3.11 11.95 -13.71
N ASP A 368 3.96 12.95 -13.93
CA ASP A 368 3.76 13.94 -14.99
C ASP A 368 4.37 13.43 -16.30
N GLY A 369 3.51 13.02 -17.23
CA GLY A 369 3.89 12.28 -18.42
C GLY A 369 4.55 13.16 -19.49
N VAL A 370 5.43 12.55 -20.29
CA VAL A 370 6.00 13.20 -21.50
C VAL A 370 4.94 13.48 -22.57
N ASP A 371 3.77 12.86 -22.46
CA ASP A 371 2.59 13.09 -23.28
C ASP A 371 1.74 14.30 -22.80
N GLY A 372 2.21 15.03 -21.79
CA GLY A 372 1.56 16.23 -21.26
C GLY A 372 0.44 15.94 -20.26
N THR A 373 0.16 14.69 -19.94
CA THR A 373 -0.89 14.29 -18.98
C THR A 373 -0.28 13.86 -17.65
N THR A 374 -0.75 14.46 -16.55
CA THR A 374 -0.41 14.03 -15.19
C THR A 374 -1.34 12.90 -14.73
N ARG A 375 -0.77 11.79 -14.26
CA ARG A 375 -1.52 10.58 -13.90
C ARG A 375 -1.37 10.21 -12.45
N TYR A 376 -2.49 9.92 -11.80
CA TYR A 376 -2.51 9.13 -10.57
C TYR A 376 -2.59 7.64 -10.90
N ILE A 377 -1.64 6.86 -10.39
CA ILE A 377 -1.50 5.43 -10.69
C ILE A 377 -1.46 4.64 -9.39
N ASP A 378 -2.45 3.77 -9.15
CA ASP A 378 -2.39 2.75 -8.08
C ASP A 378 -1.26 1.77 -8.41
N ILE A 379 -0.28 1.65 -7.52
CA ILE A 379 0.86 0.74 -7.69
C ILE A 379 0.75 -0.52 -6.82
N GLY A 380 -0.40 -0.71 -6.17
CA GLY A 380 -0.67 -1.89 -5.36
C GLY A 380 0.12 -1.89 -4.07
N ARG A 381 0.57 -3.08 -3.63
CA ARG A 381 1.29 -3.24 -2.36
C ARG A 381 2.62 -2.46 -2.36
N GLY A 382 2.96 -1.84 -1.22
CA GLY A 382 4.15 -1.02 -1.09
C GLY A 382 5.46 -1.74 -1.36
N ASP A 383 5.53 -3.04 -1.08
CA ASP A 383 6.68 -3.91 -1.33
C ASP A 383 6.77 -4.42 -2.77
N ALA A 384 5.78 -4.12 -3.62
CA ALA A 384 5.74 -4.58 -5.01
C ALA A 384 6.62 -3.73 -5.94
N THR A 385 6.95 -2.51 -5.55
CA THR A 385 7.78 -1.58 -6.32
C THR A 385 8.91 -1.06 -5.45
N GLU A 386 10.10 -0.93 -6.03
CA GLU A 386 11.24 -0.36 -5.31
C GLU A 386 10.91 1.06 -4.79
N PRO A 387 11.52 1.50 -3.68
CA PRO A 387 11.41 2.90 -3.26
C PRO A 387 11.94 3.82 -4.35
N THR A 388 11.06 4.61 -4.95
CA THR A 388 11.42 5.58 -6.00
C THR A 388 11.38 6.98 -5.39
N PRO A 389 12.54 7.65 -5.24
CA PRO A 389 12.58 9.03 -4.77
C PRO A 389 11.86 9.96 -5.74
N ASP A 390 11.25 10.99 -5.21
CA ASP A 390 10.58 11.97 -6.04
C ASP A 390 11.59 12.70 -6.93
N GLY A 391 11.14 13.12 -8.11
CA GLY A 391 11.97 13.79 -9.09
C GLY A 391 12.76 12.87 -10.02
N CYS A 392 12.67 11.56 -9.83
CA CYS A 392 13.18 10.57 -10.79
C CYS A 392 12.32 10.53 -12.06
N ILE A 393 12.92 10.09 -13.16
CA ILE A 393 12.19 9.75 -14.39
C ILE A 393 11.87 8.26 -14.33
N VAL A 394 10.59 7.92 -14.52
CA VAL A 394 10.07 6.56 -14.39
C VAL A 394 9.34 6.13 -15.65
N ARG A 395 9.34 4.82 -15.91
CA ARG A 395 8.40 4.15 -16.81
C ARG A 395 7.47 3.30 -15.97
N VAL A 396 6.17 3.54 -16.10
CA VAL A 396 5.14 2.76 -15.43
C VAL A 396 4.43 1.92 -16.46
N THR A 397 4.59 0.60 -16.36
CA THR A 397 4.05 -0.37 -17.30
C THR A 397 2.90 -1.13 -16.65
N PRO A 398 1.68 -1.10 -17.21
CA PRO A 398 0.56 -1.88 -16.69
C PRO A 398 0.84 -3.38 -16.66
N GLY A 399 0.33 -4.04 -15.62
CA GLY A 399 0.40 -5.48 -15.46
C GLY A 399 -0.45 -6.18 -16.52
N ASN A 400 0.10 -7.25 -17.11
CA ASN A 400 -0.65 -8.06 -18.06
C ASN A 400 -1.78 -8.83 -17.36
N THR A 401 -3.02 -8.60 -17.76
CA THR A 401 -4.20 -9.34 -17.27
C THR A 401 -4.62 -10.51 -18.17
N GLU A 402 -3.95 -10.67 -19.31
CA GLU A 402 -4.23 -11.69 -20.31
C GLU A 402 -3.27 -12.89 -20.21
N PRO A 403 -3.71 -14.10 -20.62
CA PRO A 403 -2.84 -15.27 -20.70
C PRO A 403 -1.60 -14.99 -21.55
N ARG A 404 -0.43 -15.41 -21.05
CA ARG A 404 0.85 -15.24 -21.72
C ARG A 404 0.98 -16.24 -22.87
N GLN A 405 1.94 -16.01 -23.78
CA GLN A 405 2.21 -16.95 -24.86
C GLN A 405 2.53 -18.36 -24.33
N VAL A 406 3.29 -18.46 -23.24
CA VAL A 406 3.58 -19.72 -22.52
C VAL A 406 2.30 -20.46 -22.12
N ASP A 407 1.26 -19.73 -21.66
CA ASP A 407 -0.01 -20.33 -21.24
C ASP A 407 -0.81 -20.83 -22.45
N ARG A 408 -0.73 -20.13 -23.59
CA ARG A 408 -1.34 -20.55 -24.87
C ARG A 408 -0.67 -21.78 -25.44
N THR A 409 0.66 -21.82 -25.45
CA THR A 409 1.45 -22.98 -25.89
C THR A 409 1.16 -24.21 -25.05
N VAL A 410 1.03 -24.07 -23.71
CA VAL A 410 0.60 -25.20 -22.86
C VAL A 410 -0.80 -25.69 -23.25
N ALA A 411 -1.76 -24.78 -23.42
CA ALA A 411 -3.14 -25.15 -23.77
C ALA A 411 -3.22 -25.85 -25.14
N GLU A 412 -2.46 -25.37 -26.13
CA GLU A 412 -2.36 -25.94 -27.47
C GLU A 412 -1.79 -27.37 -27.43
N ILE A 413 -0.61 -27.54 -26.81
CA ILE A 413 0.05 -28.84 -26.70
C ILE A 413 -0.82 -29.82 -25.93
N ALA A 414 -1.45 -29.38 -24.83
CA ALA A 414 -2.33 -30.24 -24.05
C ALA A 414 -3.58 -30.64 -24.83
N ALA A 415 -4.20 -29.73 -25.59
CA ALA A 415 -5.35 -30.04 -26.43
C ALA A 415 -5.04 -31.11 -27.48
N ALA A 416 -3.83 -31.09 -28.06
CA ALA A 416 -3.36 -32.12 -28.99
C ALA A 416 -3.03 -33.47 -28.30
N ASN A 417 -2.91 -33.51 -26.97
CA ASN A 417 -2.46 -34.67 -26.19
C ASN A 417 -3.45 -35.04 -25.07
N HIS A 418 -4.76 -35.04 -25.38
CA HIS A 418 -5.83 -35.45 -24.46
C HIS A 418 -5.84 -34.72 -23.11
N GLY A 419 -5.46 -33.43 -23.11
CA GLY A 419 -5.38 -32.59 -21.92
C GLY A 419 -4.11 -32.80 -21.08
N ARG A 420 -3.12 -33.56 -21.57
CA ARG A 420 -1.88 -33.86 -20.83
C ARG A 420 -0.71 -33.02 -21.31
N TYR A 421 0.10 -32.53 -20.38
CA TYR A 421 1.30 -31.75 -20.66
C TYR A 421 2.49 -32.20 -19.80
N ASN A 422 3.64 -32.45 -20.41
CA ASN A 422 4.93 -32.59 -19.73
C ASN A 422 6.07 -32.19 -20.70
N ILE A 423 7.32 -32.24 -20.24
CA ILE A 423 8.48 -31.83 -21.06
C ILE A 423 8.59 -32.71 -22.31
N ASP A 424 8.45 -34.04 -22.18
CA ASP A 424 8.56 -34.96 -23.31
C ASP A 424 7.48 -34.72 -24.36
N ILE A 425 6.24 -34.47 -23.93
CA ILE A 425 5.12 -34.11 -24.81
C ILE A 425 5.41 -32.79 -25.53
N HIS A 426 5.98 -31.80 -24.82
CA HIS A 426 6.36 -30.53 -25.42
C HIS A 426 7.42 -30.72 -26.51
N LEU A 427 8.51 -31.43 -26.22
CA LEU A 427 9.60 -31.66 -27.17
C LEU A 427 9.19 -32.53 -28.35
N LYS A 428 8.23 -33.46 -28.17
CA LYS A 428 7.63 -34.22 -29.27
C LYS A 428 6.74 -33.36 -30.18
N HIS A 429 6.06 -32.37 -29.61
CA HIS A 429 5.18 -31.47 -30.35
C HIS A 429 5.98 -30.38 -31.08
N ASP A 430 7.02 -29.83 -30.44
CA ASP A 430 7.96 -28.86 -31.02
C ASP A 430 9.41 -29.37 -30.87
N PRO A 431 9.94 -30.08 -31.88
CA PRO A 431 11.32 -30.58 -31.86
C PRO A 431 12.40 -29.48 -31.89
N SER A 432 12.03 -28.23 -32.20
CA SER A 432 12.97 -27.09 -32.18
C SER A 432 13.15 -26.48 -30.79
N ALA A 433 12.24 -26.81 -29.85
CA ALA A 433 12.31 -26.35 -28.48
C ALA A 433 13.46 -27.00 -27.71
N THR A 434 14.06 -26.24 -26.79
CA THR A 434 15.03 -26.78 -25.83
C THR A 434 14.35 -27.23 -24.55
N GLU A 435 14.95 -28.17 -23.83
CA GLU A 435 14.44 -28.61 -22.52
C GLU A 435 14.27 -27.43 -21.55
N GLY A 436 15.25 -26.52 -21.47
CA GLY A 436 15.15 -25.32 -20.63
C GLY A 436 13.99 -24.38 -21.00
N PHE A 437 13.58 -24.37 -22.28
CA PHE A 437 12.39 -23.65 -22.72
C PHE A 437 11.11 -24.34 -22.22
N ALA A 438 11.00 -25.66 -22.35
CA ALA A 438 9.88 -26.44 -21.83
C ALA A 438 9.79 -26.36 -20.28
N GLU A 439 10.92 -26.36 -19.57
CA GLU A 439 10.97 -26.14 -18.12
C GLU A 439 10.36 -24.80 -17.69
N THR A 440 10.47 -23.76 -18.53
CA THR A 440 9.88 -22.44 -18.24
C THR A 440 8.34 -22.52 -18.18
N HIS A 441 7.75 -23.37 -19.01
CA HIS A 441 6.31 -23.65 -19.02
C HIS A 441 5.90 -24.47 -17.78
N VAL A 442 6.71 -25.45 -17.37
CA VAL A 442 6.47 -26.21 -16.13
C VAL A 442 6.54 -25.30 -14.89
N ARG A 443 7.55 -24.42 -14.79
CA ARG A 443 7.66 -23.41 -13.71
C ARG A 443 6.43 -22.50 -13.68
N ARG A 444 5.92 -22.14 -14.86
CA ARG A 444 4.70 -21.33 -15.01
C ARG A 444 3.47 -22.05 -14.49
N LEU A 445 3.27 -23.33 -14.82
CA LEU A 445 2.17 -24.16 -14.32
C LEU A 445 2.24 -24.35 -12.81
N GLU A 446 3.42 -24.61 -12.26
CA GLU A 446 3.63 -24.74 -10.82
C GLU A 446 3.32 -23.44 -10.07
N ALA A 447 3.66 -22.29 -10.64
CA ALA A 447 3.29 -21.00 -10.07
C ALA A 447 1.77 -20.78 -10.00
N ILE A 448 1.04 -21.15 -11.06
CA ILE A 448 -0.43 -21.08 -11.10
C ILE A 448 -1.03 -22.09 -10.11
N ARG A 449 -0.52 -23.33 -10.06
CA ARG A 449 -0.95 -24.37 -9.12
C ARG A 449 -0.84 -23.91 -7.67
N ARG A 450 0.32 -23.37 -7.26
CA ARG A 450 0.54 -22.91 -5.88
C ARG A 450 -0.39 -21.78 -5.47
N ALA A 451 -0.78 -20.93 -6.41
CA ALA A 451 -1.64 -19.78 -6.13
C ALA A 451 -3.14 -20.12 -6.17
N THR A 452 -3.56 -20.99 -7.10
CA THR A 452 -4.98 -21.26 -7.35
C THR A 452 -5.44 -22.60 -6.77
N GLY A 453 -4.54 -23.58 -6.65
CA GLY A 453 -4.87 -24.96 -6.30
C GLY A 453 -5.67 -25.72 -7.36
N ARG A 454 -5.85 -25.15 -8.57
CA ARG A 454 -6.78 -25.66 -9.61
C ARG A 454 -6.11 -26.37 -10.80
N VAL A 455 -4.78 -26.52 -10.77
CA VAL A 455 -4.01 -27.23 -11.80
C VAL A 455 -3.46 -28.49 -11.17
N GLU A 456 -3.73 -29.65 -11.77
CA GLU A 456 -3.36 -30.94 -11.22
C GLU A 456 -2.04 -31.43 -11.81
N ARG A 457 -1.22 -32.04 -10.96
CA ARG A 457 0.04 -32.67 -11.33
C ARG A 457 0.03 -34.11 -10.85
N GLU A 458 0.18 -35.03 -11.78
CA GLU A 458 0.27 -36.47 -11.54
C GLU A 458 1.62 -36.84 -10.89
N PRO A 459 1.71 -37.99 -10.20
CA PRO A 459 2.94 -38.44 -9.53
C PRO A 459 4.13 -38.61 -10.47
N ASP A 460 3.89 -38.94 -11.74
CA ASP A 460 4.92 -39.09 -12.79
C ASP A 460 5.45 -37.73 -13.29
N GLY A 461 4.87 -36.62 -12.82
CA GLY A 461 5.24 -35.27 -13.22
C GLY A 461 4.41 -34.68 -14.36
N THR A 462 3.48 -35.44 -14.93
CA THR A 462 2.56 -35.00 -15.98
C THR A 462 1.50 -34.05 -15.43
N TRP A 463 1.12 -33.06 -16.22
CA TRP A 463 0.13 -32.03 -15.87
C TRP A 463 -1.18 -32.28 -16.58
N THR A 464 -2.28 -32.17 -15.85
CA THR A 464 -3.64 -32.25 -16.41
C THR A 464 -4.18 -30.84 -16.62
N ILE A 465 -4.41 -30.48 -17.87
CA ILE A 465 -4.81 -29.15 -18.32
C ILE A 465 -6.29 -29.21 -18.76
N ALA A 466 -7.14 -28.55 -17.98
CA ALA A 466 -8.57 -28.48 -18.27
C ALA A 466 -8.88 -27.58 -19.48
N PRO A 467 -10.00 -27.78 -20.20
CA PRO A 467 -10.38 -26.96 -21.35
C PRO A 467 -10.53 -25.46 -21.05
N ASP A 468 -10.89 -25.11 -19.82
CA ASP A 468 -11.02 -23.73 -19.34
C ASP A 468 -9.70 -23.15 -18.79
N HIS A 469 -8.55 -23.80 -19.04
CA HIS A 469 -7.24 -23.39 -18.52
C HIS A 469 -6.92 -21.91 -18.78
N LEU A 470 -7.14 -21.42 -20.00
CA LEU A 470 -6.85 -20.02 -20.35
C LEU A 470 -7.75 -19.03 -19.59
N GLN A 471 -9.01 -19.39 -19.32
CA GLN A 471 -9.89 -18.57 -18.49
C GLN A 471 -9.40 -18.54 -17.04
N ARG A 472 -8.96 -19.69 -16.49
CA ARG A 472 -8.35 -19.76 -15.16
C ARG A 472 -7.07 -18.94 -15.06
N VAL A 473 -6.23 -18.97 -16.09
CA VAL A 473 -5.02 -18.13 -16.18
C VAL A 473 -5.39 -16.65 -16.18
N ARG A 474 -6.42 -16.26 -16.93
CA ARG A 474 -6.90 -14.86 -16.98
C ARG A 474 -7.40 -14.40 -15.62
N GLU A 475 -8.14 -15.24 -14.89
CA GLU A 475 -8.56 -14.96 -13.50
C GLU A 475 -7.35 -14.81 -12.56
N TYR A 476 -6.36 -15.71 -12.69
CA TYR A 476 -5.11 -15.64 -11.94
C TYR A 476 -4.33 -14.34 -12.20
N GLU A 477 -4.17 -13.95 -13.47
CA GLU A 477 -3.46 -12.72 -13.84
C GLU A 477 -4.23 -11.48 -13.37
N ARG A 478 -5.57 -11.46 -13.52
CA ARG A 478 -6.41 -10.40 -12.94
C ARG A 478 -6.24 -10.29 -11.44
N GLN A 479 -6.25 -11.40 -10.70
CA GLN A 479 -6.07 -11.39 -9.25
C GLN A 479 -4.68 -10.86 -8.86
N ARG A 480 -3.64 -11.24 -9.61
CA ARG A 480 -2.27 -10.74 -9.41
C ARG A 480 -2.17 -9.25 -9.71
N ALA A 481 -2.76 -8.78 -10.80
CA ALA A 481 -2.85 -7.36 -11.15
C ALA A 481 -3.60 -6.53 -10.08
N ARG A 482 -4.49 -7.13 -9.27
CA ARG A 482 -5.08 -6.41 -8.12
C ARG A 482 -4.05 -6.10 -7.03
N ALA A 483 -3.07 -6.97 -6.83
CA ALA A 483 -2.03 -6.81 -5.82
C ALA A 483 -0.83 -6.00 -6.34
N VAL A 484 -0.47 -6.21 -7.60
CA VAL A 484 0.64 -5.55 -8.31
C VAL A 484 0.14 -5.11 -9.69
N PRO A 485 -0.56 -3.97 -9.78
CA PRO A 485 -1.22 -3.50 -11.00
C PRO A 485 -0.25 -3.01 -12.06
N VAL A 486 0.94 -2.58 -11.68
CA VAL A 486 1.96 -2.03 -12.60
C VAL A 486 3.36 -2.49 -12.20
N THR A 487 4.27 -2.45 -13.15
CA THR A 487 5.72 -2.47 -12.91
C THR A 487 6.25 -1.05 -13.06
N VAL A 488 7.14 -0.64 -12.16
CA VAL A 488 7.74 0.70 -12.16
C VAL A 488 9.23 0.56 -12.38
N ASP A 489 9.69 0.99 -13.55
CA ASP A 489 11.10 1.02 -13.90
C ASP A 489 11.63 2.44 -13.71
N LYS A 490 12.71 2.59 -12.94
CA LYS A 490 13.39 3.87 -12.76
C LYS A 490 14.37 4.08 -13.91
N LEU A 491 14.04 5.01 -14.83
CA LEU A 491 14.87 5.31 -16.00
C LEU A 491 16.04 6.23 -15.65
N SER A 492 15.83 7.16 -14.71
CA SER A 492 16.88 8.04 -14.21
C SER A 492 16.61 8.45 -12.77
N SER A 493 17.64 8.39 -11.94
CA SER A 493 17.61 8.96 -10.58
C SER A 493 17.91 10.47 -10.56
N LEU A 494 18.38 11.04 -11.69
CA LEU A 494 18.67 12.46 -11.82
C LEU A 494 17.44 13.24 -12.29
N LYS A 495 17.22 14.41 -11.68
CA LYS A 495 16.27 15.41 -12.18
C LYS A 495 16.63 15.83 -13.61
N LEU A 496 15.62 16.21 -14.40
CA LEU A 496 15.78 16.51 -15.81
C LEU A 496 16.82 17.63 -16.06
N GLU A 497 16.75 18.71 -15.29
CA GLU A 497 17.62 19.88 -15.42
C GLU A 497 19.07 19.51 -15.14
N SER A 498 19.29 18.64 -14.14
CA SER A 498 20.63 18.16 -13.78
C SER A 498 21.26 17.31 -14.88
N GLN A 499 20.48 16.70 -15.77
CA GLN A 499 21.01 15.87 -16.86
C GLN A 499 21.61 16.69 -18.00
N VAL A 500 21.18 17.95 -18.19
CA VAL A 500 21.63 18.80 -19.32
C VAL A 500 23.15 18.98 -19.34
N GLY A 501 23.74 19.33 -18.20
CA GLY A 501 25.18 19.56 -18.06
C GLY A 501 25.96 18.39 -17.45
N PHE A 502 25.33 17.23 -17.22
CA PHE A 502 25.97 16.14 -16.51
C PHE A 502 27.07 15.48 -17.36
N ASP A 503 28.30 15.42 -16.84
CA ASP A 503 29.42 14.72 -17.49
C ASP A 503 29.35 13.22 -17.22
N GLY A 504 28.39 12.58 -17.89
CA GLY A 504 28.08 11.17 -17.79
C GLY A 504 26.87 10.79 -18.65
N ALA A 505 26.64 9.49 -18.85
CA ALA A 505 25.56 9.02 -19.71
C ALA A 505 24.22 9.15 -18.99
N THR A 506 23.30 9.94 -19.54
CA THR A 506 22.00 10.28 -18.94
C THR A 506 20.83 9.60 -19.66
N TRP A 507 19.61 9.77 -19.15
CA TRP A 507 18.41 9.30 -19.86
C TRP A 507 18.18 10.10 -21.15
N ILE A 508 18.43 11.42 -21.14
CA ILE A 508 18.35 12.26 -22.35
C ILE A 508 19.23 11.69 -23.47
N ASP A 509 20.46 11.29 -23.16
CA ASP A 509 21.40 10.76 -24.18
C ASP A 509 20.89 9.46 -24.82
N ARG A 510 20.21 8.61 -24.04
CA ARG A 510 19.60 7.36 -24.55
C ARG A 510 18.38 7.64 -25.41
N GLU A 511 17.54 8.60 -25.03
CA GLU A 511 16.38 9.01 -25.83
C GLU A 511 16.80 9.64 -27.17
N LEU A 512 17.86 10.46 -27.17
CA LEU A 512 18.34 11.15 -28.37
C LEU A 512 18.80 10.22 -29.50
N ILE A 513 19.27 9.01 -29.16
CA ILE A 513 19.77 8.01 -30.11
C ILE A 513 18.86 6.77 -30.23
N SER A 514 17.73 6.76 -29.52
CA SER A 514 16.80 5.64 -29.55
C SER A 514 16.17 5.50 -30.94
N ASP A 515 16.04 4.26 -31.43
CA ASP A 515 15.28 3.97 -32.65
C ASP A 515 13.78 4.27 -32.49
N ARG A 516 13.30 4.31 -31.24
CA ARG A 516 11.91 4.58 -30.86
C ARG A 516 11.90 5.55 -29.67
N PRO A 517 12.18 6.84 -29.89
CA PRO A 517 12.13 7.83 -28.83
C PRO A 517 10.70 8.02 -28.33
N GLU A 518 10.55 8.43 -27.07
CA GLU A 518 9.23 8.73 -26.52
C GLU A 518 8.56 9.89 -27.27
N PRO A 519 7.26 9.78 -27.65
CA PRO A 519 6.54 10.87 -28.28
C PRO A 519 6.32 12.01 -27.27
N LEU A 520 6.99 13.15 -27.51
CA LEU A 520 6.92 14.30 -26.61
C LEU A 520 5.77 15.23 -27.00
N GLN A 521 4.88 15.55 -26.06
CA GLN A 521 3.88 16.60 -26.25
C GLN A 521 4.51 17.99 -26.11
N ASN A 522 3.91 19.02 -26.73
CA ASN A 522 4.34 20.43 -26.60
C ASN A 522 3.76 21.12 -25.34
N SER A 523 3.44 20.37 -24.29
CA SER A 523 2.91 20.86 -23.02
C SER A 523 3.48 20.05 -21.84
N GLY A 524 3.32 20.58 -20.62
CA GLY A 524 3.76 19.92 -19.39
C GLY A 524 5.22 19.45 -19.44
N PHE A 525 5.47 18.26 -18.88
CA PHE A 525 6.79 17.64 -18.85
C PHE A 525 7.34 17.33 -20.26
N GLY A 526 6.50 17.03 -21.25
CA GLY A 526 6.93 16.79 -22.63
C GLY A 526 7.66 17.98 -23.25
N ARG A 527 7.18 19.21 -22.97
CA ARG A 527 7.86 20.45 -23.40
C ARG A 527 9.19 20.62 -22.68
N GLU A 528 9.21 20.41 -21.38
CA GLU A 528 10.43 20.52 -20.55
C GLU A 528 11.52 19.54 -21.04
N VAL A 529 11.16 18.30 -21.38
CA VAL A 529 12.08 17.31 -21.95
C VAL A 529 12.63 17.77 -23.31
N ARG A 530 11.79 18.33 -24.19
CA ARG A 530 12.22 18.84 -25.49
C ARG A 530 13.24 19.97 -25.34
N GLU A 531 13.01 20.91 -24.42
CA GLU A 531 13.94 22.00 -24.10
C GLU A 531 15.24 21.47 -23.49
N ALA A 532 15.16 20.48 -22.61
CA ALA A 532 16.34 19.81 -22.05
C ALA A 532 17.14 19.06 -23.13
N GLN A 533 16.49 18.37 -24.05
CA GLN A 533 17.13 17.74 -25.21
C GLN A 533 17.86 18.75 -26.09
N ALA A 534 17.25 19.91 -26.37
CA ALA A 534 17.88 20.97 -27.16
C ALA A 534 19.16 21.49 -26.49
N ARG A 535 19.11 21.80 -25.19
CA ARG A 535 20.29 22.24 -24.43
C ARG A 535 21.35 21.13 -24.30
N ARG A 536 20.93 19.87 -24.10
CA ARG A 536 21.85 18.73 -24.03
C ARG A 536 22.59 18.50 -25.34
N ARG A 537 21.90 18.66 -26.49
CA ARG A 537 22.54 18.60 -27.83
C ARG A 537 23.66 19.63 -27.98
N GLN A 538 23.42 20.88 -27.58
CA GLN A 538 24.45 21.92 -27.62
C GLN A 538 25.65 21.56 -26.73
N TRP A 539 25.39 21.03 -25.53
CA TRP A 539 26.45 20.54 -24.65
C TRP A 539 27.25 19.40 -25.30
N LEU A 540 26.58 18.41 -25.92
CA LEU A 540 27.24 17.30 -26.60
C LEU A 540 28.10 17.77 -27.79
N ILE A 541 27.65 18.78 -28.54
CA ILE A 541 28.43 19.42 -29.62
C ILE A 541 29.68 20.08 -29.04
N ALA A 542 29.53 20.89 -27.98
CA ALA A 542 30.66 21.54 -27.32
C ALA A 542 31.68 20.54 -26.74
N GLN A 543 31.24 19.34 -26.37
CA GLN A 543 32.09 18.24 -25.90
C GLN A 543 32.71 17.39 -27.04
N GLY A 544 32.43 17.70 -28.31
CA GLY A 544 32.90 16.92 -29.46
C GLY A 544 32.27 15.53 -29.57
N LEU A 545 31.11 15.32 -28.94
CA LEU A 545 30.36 14.05 -28.93
C LEU A 545 29.19 14.03 -29.92
N ALA A 546 28.84 15.19 -30.46
CA ALA A 546 27.89 15.37 -31.55
C ALA A 546 28.38 16.47 -32.49
N ARG A 547 27.85 16.52 -33.71
CA ARG A 547 28.08 17.59 -34.68
C ARG A 547 26.79 17.90 -35.44
N GLU A 548 26.67 19.12 -35.91
CA GLU A 548 25.56 19.56 -36.76
C GLU A 548 25.98 19.45 -38.23
N GLU A 549 25.19 18.71 -39.01
CA GLU A 549 25.37 18.54 -40.45
C GLU A 549 24.01 18.69 -41.14
N GLN A 550 23.89 19.66 -42.07
CA GLN A 550 22.68 19.84 -42.91
C GLN A 550 21.37 19.82 -42.10
N ASP A 551 21.28 20.66 -41.06
CA ASP A 551 20.14 20.75 -40.14
C ASP A 551 19.79 19.47 -39.37
N ARG A 552 20.74 18.53 -39.27
CA ARG A 552 20.63 17.31 -38.46
C ARG A 552 21.80 17.21 -37.49
N ILE A 553 21.54 16.61 -36.34
CA ILE A 553 22.59 16.31 -35.37
C ILE A 553 23.04 14.87 -35.56
N VAL A 554 24.33 14.70 -35.81
CA VAL A 554 24.99 13.40 -35.91
C VAL A 554 25.76 13.15 -34.61
N TYR A 555 25.36 12.10 -33.90
CA TYR A 555 26.01 11.68 -32.66
C TYR A 555 27.16 10.72 -32.95
N ARG A 556 28.22 10.79 -32.15
CA ARG A 556 29.34 9.84 -32.23
C ARG A 556 28.87 8.43 -31.88
N ALA A 557 29.25 7.42 -32.66
CA ALA A 557 28.79 6.03 -32.47
C ALA A 557 29.06 5.44 -31.07
N ASN A 558 30.15 5.86 -30.41
CA ASN A 558 30.50 5.43 -29.05
C ASN A 558 30.19 6.48 -27.97
N MET A 559 29.33 7.47 -28.25
CA MET A 559 28.99 8.56 -27.33
C MET A 559 28.60 8.06 -25.93
N LEU A 560 27.65 7.10 -25.84
CA LEU A 560 27.22 6.56 -24.55
C LEU A 560 28.37 5.87 -23.79
N THR A 561 29.23 5.14 -24.50
CA THR A 561 30.39 4.47 -23.91
C THR A 561 31.36 5.48 -23.32
N VAL A 562 31.68 6.55 -24.06
CA VAL A 562 32.58 7.62 -23.59
C VAL A 562 32.01 8.31 -22.35
N LEU A 563 30.73 8.70 -22.40
CA LEU A 563 30.07 9.36 -21.26
C LEU A 563 29.99 8.45 -20.03
N ARG A 564 29.65 7.17 -20.21
CA ARG A 564 29.61 6.18 -19.12
C ARG A 564 31.00 5.98 -18.51
N GLN A 565 32.06 5.95 -19.32
CA GLN A 565 33.44 5.85 -18.84
C GLN A 565 33.86 7.08 -18.03
N ARG A 566 33.53 8.30 -18.48
CA ARG A 566 33.81 9.54 -17.73
C ARG A 566 33.16 9.52 -16.33
N GLU A 567 31.90 9.11 -16.25
CA GLU A 567 31.21 8.97 -14.96
C GLU A 567 31.89 7.92 -14.07
N LEU A 568 32.21 6.73 -14.62
CA LEU A 568 32.81 5.65 -13.86
C LEU A 568 34.19 6.03 -13.32
N ILE A 569 35.05 6.68 -14.11
CA ILE A 569 36.37 7.14 -13.66
C ILE A 569 36.24 8.13 -12.49
N ARG A 570 35.33 9.10 -12.61
CA ARG A 570 35.08 10.10 -11.56
C ARG A 570 34.60 9.45 -10.26
N ILE A 571 33.64 8.54 -10.34
CA ILE A 571 33.09 7.83 -9.17
C ILE A 571 34.12 6.85 -8.59
N ALA A 572 34.89 6.18 -9.44
CA ALA A 572 35.97 5.31 -9.01
C ALA A 572 37.02 6.06 -8.20
N GLY A 573 37.40 7.28 -8.59
CA GLY A 573 38.31 8.13 -7.80
C GLY A 573 37.80 8.37 -6.37
N GLN A 574 36.52 8.73 -6.23
CA GLN A 574 35.88 8.94 -4.92
C GLN A 574 35.88 7.67 -4.04
N ILE A 575 35.61 6.51 -4.65
CA ILE A 575 35.59 5.23 -3.94
C ILE A 575 37.02 4.77 -3.60
N SER A 576 38.00 5.06 -4.46
CA SER A 576 39.40 4.78 -4.18
C SER A 576 39.87 5.53 -2.93
N GLU A 577 39.47 6.79 -2.76
CA GLU A 577 39.75 7.56 -1.55
C GLU A 577 39.06 6.97 -0.31
N GLU A 578 37.81 6.52 -0.44
CA GLU A 578 37.05 5.92 0.67
C GLU A 578 37.59 4.55 1.11
N LEU A 579 37.94 3.68 0.15
CA LEU A 579 38.33 2.29 0.42
C LEU A 579 39.84 2.10 0.56
N GLY A 580 40.66 3.06 0.11
CA GLY A 580 42.10 2.91 0.00
C GLY A 580 42.55 1.86 -1.02
N LEU A 581 41.71 1.58 -2.03
CA LEU A 581 41.94 0.57 -3.06
C LEU A 581 42.01 1.20 -4.45
N SER A 582 42.85 0.66 -5.35
CA SER A 582 42.90 1.12 -6.74
C SER A 582 41.69 0.62 -7.53
N TYR A 583 41.19 1.44 -8.44
CA TYR A 583 40.16 1.03 -9.39
C TYR A 583 40.74 0.24 -10.56
N ALA A 584 40.13 -0.91 -10.86
CA ALA A 584 40.41 -1.69 -12.06
C ALA A 584 39.21 -1.64 -13.01
N GLU A 585 39.41 -1.08 -14.21
CA GLU A 585 38.42 -1.11 -15.29
C GLU A 585 38.23 -2.54 -15.79
N THR A 586 37.01 -2.87 -16.18
CA THR A 586 36.68 -4.21 -16.69
C THR A 586 36.15 -4.16 -18.11
N ARG A 587 36.55 -5.15 -18.92
CA ARG A 587 36.22 -5.27 -20.34
C ARG A 587 35.26 -6.43 -20.58
N PRO A 588 34.47 -6.41 -21.67
CA PRO A 588 33.69 -7.57 -22.08
C PRO A 588 34.56 -8.82 -22.22
N GLY A 589 34.13 -9.92 -21.62
CA GLY A 589 34.89 -11.17 -21.53
C GLY A 589 35.66 -11.36 -20.22
N ASP A 590 35.90 -10.29 -19.46
CA ASP A 590 36.65 -10.39 -18.21
C ASP A 590 35.90 -11.19 -17.15
N ARG A 591 36.66 -11.99 -16.40
CA ARG A 591 36.15 -12.70 -15.22
C ARG A 591 36.36 -11.83 -13.99
N VAL A 592 35.27 -11.54 -13.30
CA VAL A 592 35.25 -10.75 -12.07
C VAL A 592 35.01 -11.68 -10.89
N GLN A 593 35.89 -11.61 -9.89
CA GLN A 593 35.75 -12.34 -8.63
C GLN A 593 36.12 -11.41 -7.46
N GLY A 594 35.31 -11.42 -6.41
CA GLY A 594 35.57 -10.64 -5.19
C GLY A 594 34.36 -10.55 -4.27
N THR A 595 34.48 -9.77 -3.20
CA THR A 595 33.40 -9.51 -2.25
C THR A 595 32.49 -8.41 -2.79
N LEU A 596 31.19 -8.68 -2.90
CA LEU A 596 30.21 -7.65 -3.21
C LEU A 596 30.02 -6.73 -1.99
N ARG A 597 30.50 -5.48 -2.06
CA ARG A 597 30.42 -4.54 -0.93
C ARG A 597 29.06 -3.86 -0.81
N ARG A 598 28.61 -3.24 -1.90
CA ARG A 598 27.38 -2.44 -1.97
C ARG A 598 26.94 -2.23 -3.42
N SER A 599 25.71 -1.75 -3.58
CA SER A 599 25.23 -1.16 -4.83
C SER A 599 25.44 0.34 -4.85
N LEU A 600 25.65 0.91 -6.03
CA LEU A 600 25.70 2.34 -6.31
C LEU A 600 24.68 2.71 -7.37
N GLU A 601 24.05 3.85 -7.20
CA GLU A 601 23.10 4.40 -8.17
C GLU A 601 23.76 5.56 -8.91
N LEU A 602 24.05 5.36 -10.20
CA LEU A 602 24.70 6.34 -11.08
C LEU A 602 23.70 6.84 -12.14
N ALA A 603 24.03 7.92 -12.86
CA ALA A 603 23.20 8.39 -13.97
C ALA A 603 23.13 7.35 -15.12
N SER A 604 24.24 6.65 -15.34
CA SER A 604 24.35 5.59 -16.32
C SER A 604 23.68 4.27 -15.91
N GLY A 605 23.23 4.14 -14.66
CA GLY A 605 22.51 2.98 -14.14
C GLY A 605 23.01 2.54 -12.76
N LYS A 606 22.52 1.39 -12.29
CA LYS A 606 22.92 0.81 -11.00
C LYS A 606 24.15 -0.08 -11.19
N TYR A 607 25.15 0.07 -10.33
CA TYR A 607 26.42 -0.67 -10.36
C TYR A 607 26.68 -1.40 -9.03
N ALA A 608 27.40 -2.51 -9.08
CA ALA A 608 27.93 -3.23 -7.93
C ALA A 608 29.41 -2.87 -7.73
N VAL A 609 29.80 -2.63 -6.48
CA VAL A 609 31.20 -2.49 -6.06
C VAL A 609 31.71 -3.87 -5.67
N ILE A 610 32.65 -4.42 -6.44
CA ILE A 610 33.29 -5.69 -6.15
C ILE A 610 34.70 -5.42 -5.65
N GLU A 611 34.91 -5.67 -4.36
CA GLU A 611 36.20 -5.54 -3.69
C GLU A 611 37.03 -6.82 -3.92
N LYS A 612 38.28 -6.63 -4.33
CA LYS A 612 39.31 -7.68 -4.43
C LYS A 612 40.42 -7.36 -3.43
N SER A 613 41.47 -8.20 -3.38
CA SER A 613 42.52 -8.10 -2.37
C SER A 613 43.35 -6.80 -2.39
N ARG A 614 43.46 -6.12 -3.55
CA ARG A 614 44.25 -4.89 -3.72
C ARG A 614 43.59 -3.82 -4.58
N GLU A 615 42.43 -4.13 -5.12
CA GLU A 615 41.71 -3.29 -6.09
C GLU A 615 40.21 -3.50 -5.94
N PHE A 616 39.42 -2.65 -6.55
CA PHE A 616 37.99 -2.90 -6.73
C PHE A 616 37.58 -2.64 -8.17
N THR A 617 36.45 -3.23 -8.57
CA THR A 617 35.82 -2.95 -9.86
C THR A 617 34.36 -2.56 -9.68
N LEU A 618 33.87 -1.76 -10.63
CA LEU A 618 32.48 -1.39 -10.77
C LEU A 618 31.88 -2.20 -11.92
N VAL A 619 30.75 -2.85 -11.67
CA VAL A 619 30.09 -3.68 -12.68
C VAL A 619 28.58 -3.45 -12.72
N PRO A 620 27.90 -3.59 -13.86
CA PRO A 620 26.44 -3.41 -13.92
C PRO A 620 25.70 -4.30 -12.92
N TRP A 621 24.77 -3.70 -12.17
CA TRP A 621 23.98 -4.39 -11.15
C TRP A 621 23.02 -5.40 -11.79
N ARG A 622 22.81 -6.53 -11.11
CA ARG A 622 21.73 -7.46 -11.42
C ARG A 622 20.97 -7.80 -10.14
N PRO A 623 19.62 -7.90 -10.17
CA PRO A 623 18.81 -8.18 -8.98
C PRO A 623 19.25 -9.43 -8.20
N VAL A 624 19.82 -10.43 -8.87
CA VAL A 624 20.36 -11.63 -8.22
C VAL A 624 21.41 -11.31 -7.16
N LEU A 625 22.17 -10.21 -7.32
CA LEU A 625 23.24 -9.79 -6.41
C LEU A 625 22.73 -9.30 -5.04
N GLU A 626 21.46 -8.91 -4.95
CA GLU A 626 20.93 -8.26 -3.75
C GLU A 626 21.06 -9.12 -2.49
N ARG A 627 20.96 -10.45 -2.62
CA ARG A 627 21.11 -11.42 -1.51
C ARG A 627 22.56 -11.78 -1.18
N HIS A 628 23.52 -11.20 -1.90
CA HIS A 628 24.94 -11.53 -1.83
C HIS A 628 25.81 -10.35 -1.42
N ILE A 629 25.22 -9.23 -1.00
CA ILE A 629 25.96 -8.15 -0.36
C ILE A 629 26.70 -8.71 0.86
N GLY A 630 28.00 -8.41 0.96
CA GLY A 630 28.94 -8.95 1.94
C GLY A 630 29.50 -10.34 1.60
N LYS A 631 29.12 -10.97 0.48
CA LYS A 631 29.55 -12.32 0.10
C LYS A 631 30.46 -12.31 -1.13
N GLN A 632 31.22 -13.39 -1.28
CA GLN A 632 32.01 -13.65 -2.49
C GLN A 632 31.11 -13.93 -3.69
N VAL A 633 31.39 -13.27 -4.80
CA VAL A 633 30.69 -13.45 -6.08
C VAL A 633 31.69 -13.66 -7.21
N THR A 634 31.29 -14.41 -8.23
CA THR A 634 32.08 -14.58 -9.45
C THR A 634 31.18 -14.43 -10.67
N GLY A 635 31.66 -13.74 -11.70
CA GLY A 635 30.91 -13.53 -12.92
C GLY A 635 31.81 -13.28 -14.12
N VAL A 636 31.23 -13.33 -15.30
CA VAL A 636 31.89 -13.00 -16.57
C VAL A 636 31.11 -11.89 -17.26
N ILE A 637 31.80 -10.85 -17.71
CA ILE A 637 31.19 -9.72 -18.42
C ILE A 637 30.80 -10.14 -19.83
N ARG A 638 29.57 -9.84 -20.24
CA ARG A 638 29.02 -10.10 -21.58
C ARG A 638 28.33 -8.84 -22.11
N GLY A 639 28.94 -8.17 -23.09
CA GLY A 639 28.39 -6.95 -23.68
C GLY A 639 28.10 -5.89 -22.62
N GLU A 640 26.85 -5.40 -22.54
CA GLU A 640 26.40 -4.45 -21.51
C GLU A 640 26.01 -5.08 -20.16
N GLY A 641 26.13 -6.40 -19.98
CA GLY A 641 25.71 -7.11 -18.77
C GLY A 641 26.75 -8.08 -18.20
N ILE A 642 26.42 -8.73 -17.07
CA ILE A 642 27.25 -9.78 -16.45
C ILE A 642 26.46 -11.07 -16.25
N SER A 643 27.08 -12.20 -16.59
CA SER A 643 26.62 -13.53 -16.18
C SER A 643 27.27 -13.92 -14.86
N TRP A 644 26.49 -14.10 -13.81
CA TRP A 644 26.98 -14.44 -12.47
C TRP A 644 26.89 -15.94 -12.23
N THR A 645 27.95 -16.51 -11.65
CA THR A 645 27.96 -17.85 -11.07
C THR A 645 28.15 -17.70 -9.56
N ILE A 646 27.08 -17.95 -8.81
CA ILE A 646 27.06 -17.71 -7.37
C ILE A 646 27.10 -19.06 -6.64
N GLY A 647 28.13 -19.27 -5.81
CA GLY A 647 28.13 -20.36 -4.83
C GLY A 647 28.26 -21.79 -5.34
N ARG A 648 29.11 -22.07 -6.34
CA ARG A 648 29.68 -23.43 -6.49
C ARG A 648 31.07 -23.45 -5.88
N GLU A 649 31.16 -23.82 -4.60
CA GLU A 649 32.33 -24.55 -4.13
C GLU A 649 32.42 -25.81 -5.01
N ARG A 650 33.49 -25.91 -5.80
CA ARG A 650 33.91 -27.20 -6.32
C ARG A 650 34.42 -27.99 -5.11
N GLY A 651 33.53 -28.72 -4.45
CA GLY A 651 33.93 -29.91 -3.71
C GLY A 651 34.45 -30.90 -4.73
N GLY A 652 35.75 -30.82 -5.03
CA GLY A 652 36.44 -31.91 -5.71
C GLY A 652 36.44 -33.13 -4.78
N PRO A 653 36.36 -34.37 -5.31
CA PRO A 653 36.45 -35.54 -4.47
C PRO A 653 37.83 -35.57 -3.82
N GLY A 654 37.87 -35.51 -2.49
CA GLY A 654 39.06 -35.86 -1.73
C GLY A 654 39.28 -37.36 -1.88
N VAL A 655 40.35 -37.73 -2.56
CA VAL A 655 40.88 -39.09 -2.53
C VAL A 655 41.69 -39.17 -1.24
N SER A 656 41.24 -40.01 -0.30
CA SER A 656 42.11 -40.61 0.71
C SER A 656 42.77 -41.85 0.13
#